data_AF-A0AAW1S2G4-F1
#
_entry.id   AF-A0AAW1S2G4-F1
#
_cell.length_a   1.000
_cell.length_b   1.000
_cell.length_c   1.000
_cell.angle_alpha   90.00
_cell.angle_beta   90.00
_cell.angle_gamma   90.00
#
_symmetry.space_group_name_H-M   'P 1'
#
loop_
_entity.id
_entity.type
_entity.pdbx_description
1 polymer ?
#
loop_
_entity_poly.entity_id
_entity_poly.type
_entity_poly.pdbx_seq_one_letter_code
_entity_poly.pdbx_strand_id
1 'polypeptide(L)'
;MQALRRVGLCLLPVHQSRMRKNFKPVVTRNSQTEFESWIRSHPLPAAGSTGPKQRHVKSVEEDDIPKPCHQYEYEWSATETVVRHCIDQFSSSTWLPTASGFQALGSSGKVLCQIDIPAVMLTTDDKMRTPEDLLLHMPNAVRSQHLIALLVADAAAIGVWKNGTLLRHRVLTGYTVRKQQGKAQLAYQRQGGGGRSVGARIRKRETRRLFQAFSDTLVEWQEDIAECRYLYHSGVTRVWNEVWACQRPAPPVARDDERWRKVPISIRRPRFKVLEHVAHRLSHGCVRTILQAKAAFAACPQLLSKKILRGLSSFHPENLTTSPLTDPSFAAPWNHKEGNATPLGWGSKGGTRPANPRIPPRAASRGRSHGRTSTSYMAGLIPYPYRQDADFRYLTGINQDGVAVIESSESAQSGWYRLFVPGGNAQAEQWTGSKLNVEAALDQFGADEAHPMAEMDRHLQAPLSSASQILCSQERDLLREVKTLRSAVDAGRVRQLSPILHDIRWRKSQAEMALAERSVSVAASAMRRCMEMSHGGVLEHQLAATFEYECKMAGASCMSYPQVVAGGPDACTIHYSRNDKRVQDGELVLMDAGCELQGYCSDITRAWPVSGTYSKAQRLVYDVVQDVHRRCVEECVVGGTLRAIHQLSIQLLSEGLADLRIFGLLPPAEIAREPYRLVYPHSVGHWLGMDTHDTSTIRHDRLLQDGVIMAIEPGLYIPDEPRFGDFAGIGIRIEDDVAISASGPRILSRDVPSDPLEIERLIGSRRPL
;
A
#
# COMPACT_ATOMS: atom_id res chain seq x y z
N MET A 1 -5.63 -16.86 -23.55
CA MET A 1 -6.31 -17.14 -24.84
C MET A 1 -5.45 -17.90 -25.86
N GLN A 2 -4.30 -17.43 -26.36
CA GLN A 2 -3.45 -18.26 -27.27
C GLN A 2 -2.98 -19.59 -26.64
N ALA A 3 -2.78 -19.62 -25.31
CA ALA A 3 -2.51 -20.87 -24.57
C ALA A 3 -3.75 -21.77 -24.43
N LEU A 4 -4.96 -21.19 -24.39
CA LEU A 4 -6.23 -21.91 -24.29
C LEU A 4 -6.73 -22.41 -25.65
N ARG A 5 -6.37 -21.74 -26.77
CA ARG A 5 -6.72 -22.13 -28.15
C ARG A 5 -6.20 -23.51 -28.58
N ARG A 6 -5.33 -24.14 -27.79
CA ARG A 6 -4.80 -25.49 -28.06
C ARG A 6 -5.42 -26.56 -27.16
N VAL A 7 -6.39 -26.22 -26.32
CA VAL A 7 -6.86 -27.13 -25.28
C VAL A 7 -8.37 -27.22 -25.28
N GLY A 8 -8.86 -28.44 -25.49
CA GLY A 8 -10.28 -28.78 -25.50
C GLY A 8 -10.92 -28.60 -24.12
N LEU A 9 -12.21 -28.33 -24.18
CA LEU A 9 -13.22 -28.30 -23.12
C LEU A 9 -12.73 -27.95 -21.70
N CYS A 10 -13.03 -26.73 -21.27
CA CYS A 10 -12.84 -26.27 -19.90
C CYS A 10 -14.14 -26.42 -19.11
N LEU A 11 -14.18 -27.25 -18.06
CA LEU A 11 -15.35 -27.41 -17.18
C LEU A 11 -15.06 -26.86 -15.78
N LEU A 12 -15.91 -25.95 -15.30
CA LEU A 12 -15.87 -25.42 -13.92
C LEU A 12 -17.23 -25.61 -13.24
N PRO A 13 -17.36 -26.50 -12.24
CA PRO A 13 -18.65 -26.76 -11.56
C PRO A 13 -18.89 -25.95 -10.28
N VAL A 14 -20.17 -25.74 -9.93
CA VAL A 14 -20.66 -25.40 -8.58
C VAL A 14 -22.04 -26.04 -8.33
N HIS A 15 -22.28 -26.67 -7.16
CA HIS A 15 -23.32 -27.69 -6.92
C HIS A 15 -24.53 -27.24 -6.08
N GLN A 16 -25.74 -27.68 -6.46
CA GLN A 16 -27.04 -27.53 -5.76
C GLN A 16 -27.33 -28.66 -4.74
N SER A 17 -27.56 -28.37 -3.46
CA SER A 17 -27.91 -29.40 -2.46
C SER A 17 -29.32 -30.01 -2.70
N ARG A 18 -29.42 -31.35 -2.65
CA ARG A 18 -30.71 -32.07 -2.64
C ARG A 18 -31.29 -32.09 -1.22
N MET A 19 -32.43 -31.44 -0.99
CA MET A 19 -33.26 -31.72 0.17
C MET A 19 -33.83 -33.14 0.07
N ARG A 20 -33.61 -33.96 1.11
CA ARG A 20 -34.32 -35.24 1.26
C ARG A 20 -35.79 -34.95 1.54
N LYS A 21 -36.67 -35.31 0.61
CA LYS A 21 -38.12 -35.42 0.84
C LYS A 21 -38.35 -36.57 1.82
N ASN A 22 -38.69 -36.24 3.05
CA ASN A 22 -39.56 -36.99 3.96
C ASN A 22 -39.64 -36.19 5.27
N PHE A 23 -40.82 -35.68 5.62
CA PHE A 23 -41.49 -35.94 6.91
C PHE A 23 -42.75 -35.07 7.08
N LYS A 24 -43.79 -35.68 7.65
CA LYS A 24 -45.12 -35.13 7.95
C LYS A 24 -45.06 -34.12 9.11
N PRO A 25 -45.98 -33.15 9.18
CA PRO A 25 -46.02 -32.16 10.25
C PRO A 25 -46.53 -32.79 11.55
N VAL A 26 -45.76 -32.65 12.62
CA VAL A 26 -46.26 -32.81 14.00
C VAL A 26 -46.53 -31.41 14.53
N VAL A 27 -47.80 -31.10 14.72
CA VAL A 27 -48.27 -29.90 15.40
C VAL A 27 -48.29 -30.20 16.89
N THR A 28 -47.48 -29.47 17.67
CA THR A 28 -47.72 -29.33 19.13
C THR A 28 -47.84 -27.84 19.45
N ARG A 29 -49.03 -27.49 19.94
CA ARG A 29 -49.41 -26.18 20.46
C ARG A 29 -48.74 -25.89 21.81
N ASN A 30 -48.63 -24.58 22.08
CA ASN A 30 -48.49 -23.87 23.36
C ASN A 30 -47.09 -23.64 23.92
N SER A 31 -46.66 -22.36 23.89
CA SER A 31 -46.64 -21.50 25.09
C SER A 31 -46.42 -20.02 24.71
N GLN A 32 -47.51 -19.30 24.44
CA GLN A 32 -47.50 -17.83 24.25
C GLN A 32 -47.69 -17.08 25.59
N THR A 33 -47.54 -17.77 26.72
CA THR A 33 -47.87 -17.22 28.06
C THR A 33 -46.64 -16.91 28.92
N GLU A 34 -45.44 -17.32 28.52
CA GLU A 34 -44.21 -17.07 29.31
C GLU A 34 -43.47 -15.77 28.91
N PHE A 35 -43.71 -15.27 27.70
CA PHE A 35 -43.06 -14.03 27.22
C PHE A 35 -43.73 -12.75 27.76
N GLU A 36 -45.05 -12.78 28.00
CA GLU A 36 -45.81 -11.62 28.50
C GLU A 36 -45.66 -11.38 30.01
N SER A 37 -45.17 -12.38 30.76
CA SER A 37 -44.85 -12.26 32.19
C SER A 37 -43.49 -11.56 32.43
N TRP A 38 -42.56 -11.71 31.49
CA TRP A 38 -41.22 -11.10 31.59
C TRP A 38 -41.25 -9.58 31.38
N ILE A 39 -42.09 -9.08 30.47
CA ILE A 39 -42.22 -7.63 30.19
C ILE A 39 -42.84 -6.84 31.36
N ARG A 40 -43.62 -7.49 32.25
CA ARG A 40 -44.26 -6.81 33.40
C ARG A 40 -43.36 -6.68 34.64
N SER A 41 -42.20 -7.35 34.68
CA SER A 41 -41.33 -7.39 35.86
C SER A 41 -40.12 -6.45 35.82
N HIS A 42 -39.92 -5.67 34.74
CA HIS A 42 -38.75 -4.80 34.58
C HIS A 42 -39.14 -3.39 34.06
N PRO A 43 -39.50 -2.43 34.93
CA PRO A 43 -39.72 -1.05 34.50
C PRO A 43 -38.39 -0.37 34.14
N LEU A 44 -38.33 0.23 32.95
CA LEU A 44 -37.26 1.13 32.52
C LEU A 44 -37.26 2.41 33.38
N PRO A 45 -36.10 2.95 33.81
CA PRO A 45 -36.07 4.22 34.54
C PRO A 45 -36.48 5.40 33.64
N ALA A 46 -37.38 6.24 34.16
CA ALA A 46 -37.89 7.43 33.52
C ALA A 46 -36.80 8.52 33.34
N ALA A 47 -36.92 9.26 32.24
CA ALA A 47 -36.16 10.48 31.97
C ALA A 47 -36.42 11.54 33.05
N GLY A 48 -35.41 11.82 33.88
CA GLY A 48 -35.41 12.88 34.86
C GLY A 48 -34.74 14.14 34.30
N SER A 49 -35.54 15.17 34.05
CA SER A 49 -35.08 16.53 33.81
C SER A 49 -34.57 17.15 35.11
N THR A 50 -33.26 17.37 35.23
CA THR A 50 -32.67 18.27 36.22
C THR A 50 -31.58 19.11 35.55
N GLY A 51 -31.89 20.36 35.26
CA GLY A 51 -30.90 21.33 34.77
C GLY A 51 -29.90 21.72 35.89
N PRO A 52 -28.61 21.93 35.58
CA PRO A 52 -27.71 22.62 36.48
C PRO A 52 -27.62 24.10 36.13
N LYS A 53 -27.77 24.88 37.19
CA LYS A 53 -27.58 26.33 37.36
C LYS A 53 -26.39 26.90 36.57
N GLN A 54 -26.66 27.98 35.84
CA GLN A 54 -25.63 28.89 35.32
C GLN A 54 -24.72 29.36 36.46
N ARG A 55 -23.42 29.08 36.34
CA ARG A 55 -22.36 29.76 37.09
C ARG A 55 -21.65 30.72 36.13
N HIS A 56 -21.59 31.99 36.53
CA HIS A 56 -20.83 33.03 35.86
C HIS A 56 -19.37 32.62 35.66
N VAL A 57 -18.95 32.55 34.40
CA VAL A 57 -17.54 32.52 34.00
C VAL A 57 -17.11 33.97 33.79
N LYS A 58 -16.13 34.40 34.59
CA LYS A 58 -15.42 35.67 34.41
C LYS A 58 -14.68 35.62 33.06
N SER A 59 -14.85 36.68 32.28
CA SER A 59 -14.03 37.01 31.12
C SER A 59 -12.55 37.02 31.51
N VAL A 60 -11.75 36.18 30.86
CA VAL A 60 -10.29 36.30 30.85
C VAL A 60 -9.92 37.12 29.62
N GLU A 61 -9.20 38.20 29.87
CA GLU A 61 -8.73 39.19 28.91
C GLU A 61 -7.83 38.54 27.85
N GLU A 62 -8.12 38.83 26.57
CA GLU A 62 -7.22 38.61 25.45
C GLU A 62 -6.17 39.73 25.46
N ASP A 63 -5.01 39.50 26.07
CA ASP A 63 -3.82 40.33 25.88
C ASP A 63 -2.61 39.43 25.59
N ASP A 64 -2.18 39.47 24.31
CA ASP A 64 -0.84 39.22 23.74
C ASP A 64 -0.88 38.56 22.35
N ILE A 65 -1.60 39.18 21.41
CA ILE A 65 -1.40 38.95 19.98
C ILE A 65 -0.51 40.09 19.44
N PRO A 66 0.74 39.84 19.03
CA PRO A 66 1.55 40.88 18.38
C PRO A 66 0.88 41.31 17.07
N LYS A 67 0.56 42.60 16.96
CA LYS A 67 -0.02 43.24 15.76
C LYS A 67 0.87 42.98 14.53
N PRO A 68 0.31 42.50 13.39
CA PRO A 68 1.09 42.35 12.17
C PRO A 68 1.42 43.72 11.59
N CYS A 69 2.71 44.07 11.56
CA CYS A 69 3.21 45.17 10.74
C CYS A 69 3.07 44.75 9.27
N HIS A 70 2.17 45.39 8.52
CA HIS A 70 2.00 45.12 7.09
C HIS A 70 3.19 45.67 6.28
N GLN A 71 4.30 44.91 6.24
CA GLN A 71 5.23 44.94 5.11
C GLN A 71 4.81 43.83 4.14
N TYR A 72 4.32 44.20 2.97
CA TYR A 72 3.99 43.21 1.93
C TYR A 72 5.26 42.86 1.14
N GLU A 73 5.88 41.74 1.48
CA GLU A 73 6.93 41.14 0.64
C GLU A 73 6.30 40.37 -0.51
N TYR A 74 6.74 40.63 -1.75
CA TYR A 74 6.33 39.87 -2.93
C TYR A 74 7.54 39.16 -3.52
N GLU A 75 7.45 37.84 -3.68
CA GLU A 75 8.45 36.99 -4.34
C GLU A 75 8.05 36.67 -5.78
N TRP A 76 8.98 36.91 -6.71
CA TRP A 76 8.82 36.60 -8.14
C TRP A 76 10.00 35.77 -8.65
N SER A 77 9.81 34.99 -9.72
CA SER A 77 10.95 34.38 -10.41
C SER A 77 11.83 35.46 -11.06
N ALA A 78 13.14 35.38 -10.85
CA ALA A 78 14.12 36.27 -11.47
C ALA A 78 14.38 35.87 -12.93
N THR A 79 13.36 36.05 -13.78
CA THR A 79 13.55 35.96 -15.23
C THR A 79 14.32 37.18 -15.73
N GLU A 80 15.00 37.04 -16.88
CA GLU A 80 15.69 38.15 -17.55
C GLU A 80 14.78 39.40 -17.66
N THR A 81 13.51 39.18 -18.01
CA THR A 81 12.49 40.23 -18.12
C THR A 81 12.22 40.94 -16.80
N VAL A 82 12.12 40.21 -15.69
CA VAL A 82 11.86 40.80 -14.36
C VAL A 82 13.08 41.58 -13.86
N VAL A 83 14.29 41.05 -14.09
CA VAL A 83 15.53 41.74 -13.69
C VAL A 83 15.73 43.02 -14.51
N ARG A 84 15.54 42.99 -15.84
CA ARG A 84 15.53 44.20 -16.68
C ARG A 84 14.54 45.24 -16.18
N HIS A 85 13.31 44.81 -15.88
CA HIS A 85 12.29 45.73 -15.39
C HIS A 85 12.64 46.36 -14.04
N CYS A 86 13.21 45.61 -13.09
CA CYS A 86 13.66 46.17 -11.82
C CYS A 86 14.79 47.19 -12.02
N ILE A 87 15.75 46.89 -12.90
CA ILE A 87 16.82 47.81 -13.25
C ILE A 87 16.25 49.12 -13.82
N ASP A 88 15.33 49.02 -14.79
CA ASP A 88 14.71 50.18 -15.41
C ASP A 88 13.91 51.03 -14.40
N GLN A 89 13.08 50.37 -13.58
CA GLN A 89 12.24 51.04 -12.57
C GLN A 89 13.05 51.74 -11.48
N PHE A 90 14.18 51.17 -11.08
CA PHE A 90 15.04 51.72 -10.02
C PHE A 90 16.36 52.27 -10.59
N SER A 91 16.35 52.73 -11.84
CA SER A 91 17.51 53.27 -12.55
C SER A 91 18.13 54.51 -11.87
N SER A 92 17.33 55.26 -11.09
CA SER A 92 17.79 56.40 -10.28
C SER A 92 18.26 56.02 -8.87
N SER A 93 18.27 54.74 -8.51
CA SER A 93 18.62 54.24 -7.16
C SER A 93 20.08 53.79 -7.10
N THR A 94 20.68 53.81 -5.91
CA THR A 94 22.02 53.23 -5.72
C THR A 94 21.90 51.72 -5.56
N TRP A 95 22.51 50.96 -6.45
CA TRP A 95 22.56 49.50 -6.35
C TRP A 95 23.82 49.06 -5.60
N LEU A 96 23.64 48.25 -4.55
CA LEU A 96 24.72 47.66 -3.79
C LEU A 96 24.73 46.13 -3.93
N PRO A 97 25.90 45.51 -4.12
CA PRO A 97 26.03 44.06 -4.05
C PRO A 97 25.81 43.57 -2.62
N THR A 98 25.19 42.40 -2.49
CA THR A 98 24.97 41.69 -1.22
C THR A 98 25.50 40.25 -1.34
N ALA A 99 25.54 39.53 -0.21
CA ALA A 99 25.97 38.12 -0.19
C ALA A 99 25.06 37.19 -1.02
N SER A 100 23.84 37.61 -1.36
CA SER A 100 22.88 36.82 -2.15
C SER A 100 22.46 37.50 -3.45
N GLY A 101 22.91 38.72 -3.74
CA GLY A 101 22.56 39.41 -4.97
C GLY A 101 22.77 40.92 -4.96
N PHE A 102 21.73 41.70 -5.26
CA PHE A 102 21.79 43.15 -5.32
C PHE A 102 20.61 43.81 -4.62
N GLN A 103 20.84 44.98 -4.01
CA GLN A 103 19.79 45.81 -3.41
C GLN A 103 19.81 47.22 -3.99
N ALA A 104 18.64 47.72 -4.39
CA ALA A 104 18.43 49.12 -4.73
C ALA A 104 18.06 49.90 -3.47
N LEU A 105 18.83 50.94 -3.15
CA LEU A 105 18.57 51.84 -2.03
C LEU A 105 17.96 53.15 -2.50
N GLY A 106 16.90 53.58 -1.81
CA GLY A 106 16.32 54.91 -1.98
C GLY A 106 17.13 55.99 -1.26
N SER A 107 16.78 57.25 -1.49
CA SER A 107 17.43 58.43 -0.88
C SER A 107 17.45 58.46 0.65
N SER A 108 16.59 57.67 1.30
CA SER A 108 16.53 57.49 2.77
C SER A 108 17.33 56.29 3.30
N GLY A 109 18.08 55.58 2.44
CA GLY A 109 18.81 54.37 2.80
C GLY A 109 17.96 53.11 2.96
N LYS A 110 16.63 53.20 2.71
CA LYS A 110 15.73 52.04 2.71
C LYS A 110 15.90 51.21 1.44
N VAL A 111 15.85 49.88 1.59
CA VAL A 111 15.84 48.93 0.46
C VAL A 111 14.52 49.05 -0.28
N LEU A 112 14.58 49.47 -1.54
CA LEU A 112 13.44 49.59 -2.44
C LEU A 112 13.20 48.27 -3.19
N CYS A 113 14.27 47.61 -3.62
CA CYS A 113 14.26 46.35 -4.36
C CYS A 113 15.43 45.46 -3.95
N GLN A 114 15.21 44.16 -3.87
CA GLN A 114 16.26 43.16 -3.71
C GLN A 114 16.13 42.10 -4.81
N ILE A 115 17.22 41.89 -5.55
CA ILE A 115 17.35 40.83 -6.55
C ILE A 115 18.23 39.76 -5.92
N ASP A 116 17.65 38.61 -5.58
CA ASP A 116 18.43 37.45 -5.12
C ASP A 116 18.84 36.59 -6.33
N ILE A 117 20.15 36.45 -6.51
CA ILE A 117 20.77 35.75 -7.63
C ILE A 117 20.70 34.23 -7.35
N PRO A 118 20.43 33.37 -8.36
CA PRO A 118 20.61 31.94 -8.22
C PRO A 118 22.06 31.64 -7.76
N ALA A 119 22.24 30.85 -6.70
CA ALA A 119 23.59 30.54 -6.18
C ALA A 119 24.56 29.95 -7.22
N VAL A 120 24.04 29.41 -8.32
CA VAL A 120 24.80 28.98 -9.50
C VAL A 120 25.64 30.10 -10.10
N MET A 121 25.15 31.34 -10.07
CA MET A 121 25.78 32.48 -10.71
C MET A 121 26.74 33.23 -9.80
N LEU A 122 26.63 33.05 -8.47
CA LEU A 122 27.47 33.75 -7.48
C LEU A 122 28.94 33.29 -7.46
N THR A 123 29.34 32.28 -8.25
CA THR A 123 30.61 31.55 -7.99
C THR A 123 31.70 31.62 -9.05
N THR A 124 31.72 32.56 -10.01
CA THR A 124 32.87 32.61 -10.96
C THR A 124 33.36 33.96 -11.47
N ASP A 125 32.91 35.13 -11.01
CA ASP A 125 33.49 36.38 -11.53
C ASP A 125 33.53 37.51 -10.49
N ASP A 126 34.74 37.96 -10.14
CA ASP A 126 35.03 39.28 -9.51
C ASP A 126 34.57 40.48 -10.38
N LYS A 127 33.88 40.21 -11.49
CA LYS A 127 33.38 41.15 -12.48
C LYS A 127 31.91 41.51 -12.30
N MET A 128 31.11 40.75 -11.54
CA MET A 128 29.71 41.11 -11.29
C MET A 128 29.62 42.23 -10.26
N ARG A 129 29.63 43.48 -10.73
CA ARG A 129 29.57 44.68 -9.89
C ARG A 129 28.19 45.34 -9.95
N THR A 130 27.40 45.02 -10.98
CA THR A 130 26.11 45.66 -11.26
C THR A 130 25.01 44.63 -11.54
N PRO A 131 23.73 44.96 -11.31
CA PRO A 131 22.61 44.11 -11.70
C PRO A 131 22.56 43.81 -13.21
N GLU A 132 23.11 44.67 -14.06
CA GLU A 132 23.18 44.49 -15.51
C GLU A 132 24.12 43.33 -15.90
N ASP A 133 25.16 43.09 -15.10
CA ASP A 133 26.06 41.96 -15.30
C ASP A 133 25.31 40.62 -15.16
N LEU A 134 24.24 40.56 -14.37
CA LEU A 134 23.39 39.37 -14.26
C LEU A 134 22.74 38.99 -15.58
N LEU A 135 22.24 39.99 -16.32
CA LEU A 135 21.52 39.76 -17.57
C LEU A 135 22.42 39.13 -18.64
N LEU A 136 23.71 39.42 -18.60
CA LEU A 136 24.72 38.83 -19.49
C LEU A 136 25.03 37.37 -19.14
N HIS A 137 24.89 36.97 -17.87
CA HIS A 137 25.30 35.65 -17.37
C HIS A 137 24.11 34.68 -17.21
N MET A 138 22.89 35.20 -17.04
CA MET A 138 21.63 34.44 -16.90
C MET A 138 21.40 33.40 -18.01
N PRO A 139 21.75 33.64 -19.29
CA PRO A 139 21.49 32.70 -20.37
C PRO A 139 22.27 31.38 -20.29
N ASN A 140 23.39 31.33 -19.53
CA ASN A 140 24.32 30.19 -19.55
C ASN A 140 24.16 29.20 -18.38
N ALA A 141 23.61 29.64 -17.25
CA ALA A 141 23.48 28.79 -16.05
C ALA A 141 22.33 27.76 -16.13
N VAL A 142 21.29 28.05 -16.93
CA VAL A 142 20.06 27.24 -17.06
C VAL A 142 20.16 26.16 -18.15
N ARG A 143 21.22 26.18 -18.97
CA ARG A 143 21.41 25.31 -20.16
C ARG A 143 22.50 24.24 -20.02
N SER A 144 23.05 24.03 -18.82
CA SER A 144 24.06 22.99 -18.59
C SER A 144 23.49 21.79 -17.82
N GLN A 145 24.02 20.61 -18.11
CA GLN A 145 23.75 19.42 -17.30
C GLN A 145 24.25 19.62 -15.87
N HIS A 146 23.44 19.26 -14.89
CA HIS A 146 23.79 19.41 -13.47
C HIS A 146 23.11 18.36 -12.60
N LEU A 147 23.76 18.05 -11.48
CA LEU A 147 23.26 17.10 -10.47
C LEU A 147 22.75 17.86 -9.25
N ILE A 148 21.69 17.37 -8.62
CA ILE A 148 21.22 17.86 -7.32
C ILE A 148 21.15 16.67 -6.36
N ALA A 149 21.86 16.76 -5.23
CA ALA A 149 21.96 15.76 -4.19
C ALA A 149 21.47 16.33 -2.85
N LEU A 150 20.28 15.92 -2.41
CA LEU A 150 19.71 16.34 -1.13
C LEU A 150 19.87 15.21 -0.11
N LEU A 151 20.65 15.43 0.94
CA LEU A 151 20.96 14.40 1.93
C LEU A 151 20.67 14.86 3.36
N VAL A 152 19.91 14.06 4.08
CA VAL A 152 19.73 14.16 5.54
C VAL A 152 20.06 12.80 6.18
N ALA A 153 19.99 12.71 7.51
CA ALA A 153 20.42 11.51 8.20
C ALA A 153 19.63 10.24 7.80
N ASP A 154 18.33 10.37 7.50
CA ASP A 154 17.37 9.28 7.26
C ASP A 154 16.80 9.25 5.84
N ALA A 155 17.25 10.13 4.94
CA ALA A 155 16.78 10.14 3.56
C ALA A 155 17.77 10.83 2.63
N ALA A 156 17.72 10.44 1.36
CA ALA A 156 18.40 11.11 0.27
C ALA A 156 17.44 11.29 -0.92
N ALA A 157 17.59 12.36 -1.68
CA ALA A 157 16.98 12.51 -2.99
C ALA A 157 18.04 13.05 -3.94
N ILE A 158 18.23 12.38 -5.07
CA ILE A 158 19.26 12.73 -6.04
C ILE A 158 18.66 12.75 -7.44
N GLY A 159 19.09 13.68 -8.28
CA GLY A 159 18.67 13.73 -9.67
C GLY A 159 19.65 14.47 -10.57
N VAL A 160 19.51 14.23 -11.87
CA VAL A 160 20.31 14.87 -12.93
C VAL A 160 19.37 15.55 -13.91
N TRP A 161 19.64 16.82 -14.22
CA TRP A 161 18.92 17.60 -15.22
C TRP A 161 19.82 17.96 -16.38
N LYS A 162 19.26 18.06 -17.58
CA LYS A 162 19.88 18.62 -18.79
C LYS A 162 18.88 19.54 -19.47
N ASN A 163 19.26 20.80 -19.69
CA ASN A 163 18.41 21.81 -20.32
C ASN A 163 17.01 21.95 -19.67
N GLY A 164 16.93 21.86 -18.34
CA GLY A 164 15.67 21.91 -17.60
C GLY A 164 14.84 20.61 -17.61
N THR A 165 15.22 19.60 -18.40
CA THR A 165 14.59 18.28 -18.40
C THR A 165 15.26 17.36 -17.39
N LEU A 166 14.46 16.67 -16.58
CA LEU A 166 14.93 15.65 -15.66
C LEU A 166 15.34 14.39 -16.43
N LEU A 167 16.59 13.97 -16.31
CA LEU A 167 17.10 12.75 -16.95
C LEU A 167 16.93 11.53 -16.04
N ARG A 168 17.34 11.65 -14.78
CA ARG A 168 17.27 10.57 -13.78
C ARG A 168 16.95 11.13 -12.40
N HIS A 169 16.26 10.35 -11.59
CA HIS A 169 16.14 10.63 -10.16
C HIS A 169 16.07 9.35 -9.34
N ARG A 170 16.40 9.46 -8.06
CA ARG A 170 16.26 8.40 -7.06
C ARG A 170 15.98 9.03 -5.71
N VAL A 171 15.05 8.44 -4.97
CA VAL A 171 14.78 8.80 -3.56
C VAL A 171 15.12 7.58 -2.72
N LEU A 172 15.96 7.77 -1.71
CA LEU A 172 16.41 6.77 -0.78
C LEU A 172 15.90 7.13 0.61
N THR A 173 15.47 6.13 1.38
CA THR A 173 15.04 6.31 2.77
C THR A 173 15.71 5.29 3.66
N GLY A 174 16.15 5.70 4.84
CA GLY A 174 16.70 4.82 5.86
C GLY A 174 16.16 5.19 7.24
N TYR A 175 15.95 4.23 8.11
CA TYR A 175 15.46 4.52 9.47
C TYR A 175 16.63 4.86 10.40
N THR A 176 16.97 6.16 10.53
CA THR A 176 18.20 6.57 11.26
C THR A 176 17.98 7.59 12.39
N VAL A 177 16.78 8.14 12.56
CA VAL A 177 16.48 9.23 13.52
C VAL A 177 15.36 8.84 14.50
N ARG A 178 15.54 9.15 15.78
CA ARG A 178 14.43 9.16 16.76
C ARG A 178 13.56 10.38 16.50
N LYS A 179 12.38 10.20 15.91
CA LYS A 179 11.46 11.28 15.45
C LYS A 179 10.85 12.16 16.58
N GLN A 180 11.43 12.16 17.79
CA GLN A 180 11.11 13.11 18.88
C GLN A 180 12.35 13.81 19.48
N GLN A 181 13.57 13.34 19.23
CA GLN A 181 14.79 13.98 19.75
C GLN A 181 15.50 14.87 18.73
N GLY A 182 15.04 14.90 17.47
CA GLY A 182 15.58 15.77 16.40
C GLY A 182 17.07 15.58 16.10
N LYS A 183 17.72 14.58 16.72
CA LYS A 183 19.16 14.35 16.65
C LYS A 183 19.41 13.01 15.96
N ALA A 184 20.21 13.04 14.90
CA ALA A 184 20.72 11.84 14.24
C ALA A 184 21.42 10.92 15.26
N GLN A 185 21.35 9.59 15.08
CA GLN A 185 22.03 8.62 15.96
C GLN A 185 23.53 8.95 16.16
N LEU A 186 24.18 9.50 15.12
CA LEU A 186 25.55 10.00 15.15
C LEU A 186 25.78 11.17 16.13
N ALA A 187 24.77 12.00 16.40
CA ALA A 187 24.81 13.07 17.39
C ALA A 187 24.61 12.54 18.83
N TYR A 188 23.72 11.56 19.02
CA TYR A 188 23.51 10.89 20.31
C TYR A 188 24.74 10.06 20.75
N GLN A 189 25.43 9.43 19.80
CA GLN A 189 26.69 8.72 20.05
C GLN A 189 27.80 9.62 20.61
N ARG A 190 27.86 10.89 20.19
CA ARG A 190 28.87 11.85 20.69
C ARG A 190 28.63 12.28 22.14
N GLN A 191 27.41 12.17 22.63
CA GLN A 191 27.08 12.44 24.04
C GLN A 191 27.24 11.18 24.93
N GLY A 192 28.00 10.18 24.48
CA GLY A 192 28.24 8.93 25.22
C GLY A 192 27.10 7.90 25.17
N GLY A 193 25.99 8.19 24.48
CA GLY A 193 24.77 7.38 24.58
C GLY A 193 24.67 6.16 23.65
N GLY A 194 25.52 6.03 22.63
CA GLY A 194 25.08 5.32 21.42
C GLY A 194 25.72 3.97 21.06
N GLY A 195 26.17 3.21 22.06
CA GLY A 195 26.73 1.86 21.85
C GLY A 195 25.88 0.69 22.37
N ARG A 196 24.88 0.91 23.24
CA ARG A 196 24.33 -0.18 24.07
C ARG A 196 22.96 -0.74 23.66
N SER A 197 22.09 0.04 23.02
CA SER A 197 20.72 -0.44 22.70
C SER A 197 20.60 -1.07 21.30
N VAL A 198 19.72 -2.06 21.16
CA VAL A 198 19.40 -2.72 19.88
C VAL A 198 18.98 -1.71 18.82
N GLY A 199 18.05 -0.80 19.14
CA GLY A 199 17.67 0.26 18.21
C GLY A 199 18.83 1.16 17.76
N ALA A 200 19.88 1.35 18.58
CA ALA A 200 21.06 2.11 18.16
C ALA A 200 21.91 1.36 17.13
N ARG A 201 22.00 0.02 17.23
CA ARG A 201 22.68 -0.84 16.26
C ARG A 201 21.92 -0.88 14.92
N ILE A 202 20.60 -1.08 14.96
CA ILE A 202 19.73 -1.04 13.78
C ILE A 202 19.90 0.29 13.03
N ARG A 203 19.74 1.43 13.74
CA ARG A 203 19.91 2.76 13.12
C ARG A 203 21.30 2.98 12.53
N LYS A 204 22.36 2.45 13.16
CA LYS A 204 23.73 2.55 12.65
C LYS A 204 23.91 1.74 11.36
N ARG A 205 23.36 0.53 11.30
CA ARG A 205 23.36 -0.31 10.08
C ARG A 205 22.60 0.40 8.95
N GLU A 206 21.43 0.94 9.25
CA GLU A 206 20.62 1.68 8.27
C GLU A 206 21.26 2.98 7.78
N THR A 207 21.96 3.70 8.67
CA THR A 207 22.74 4.88 8.29
C THR A 207 23.81 4.52 7.26
N ARG A 208 24.58 3.44 7.52
CA ARG A 208 25.61 2.98 6.57
C ARG A 208 25.01 2.52 5.26
N ARG A 209 23.90 1.78 5.30
CA ARG A 209 23.21 1.30 4.10
C ARG A 209 22.70 2.46 3.23
N LEU A 210 22.05 3.46 3.84
CA LEU A 210 21.56 4.64 3.13
C LEU A 210 22.70 5.35 2.38
N PHE A 211 23.83 5.54 3.04
CA PHE A 211 24.98 6.22 2.45
C PHE A 211 25.71 5.35 1.42
N GLN A 212 25.75 4.04 1.60
CA GLN A 212 26.24 3.10 0.58
C GLN A 212 25.35 3.14 -0.66
N ALA A 213 24.03 3.03 -0.52
CA ALA A 213 23.09 3.11 -1.65
C ALA A 213 23.18 4.46 -2.38
N PHE A 214 23.43 5.54 -1.64
CA PHE A 214 23.69 6.84 -2.23
C PHE A 214 25.01 6.85 -3.03
N SER A 215 26.09 6.28 -2.48
CA SER A 215 27.37 6.07 -3.18
C SER A 215 27.20 5.24 -4.46
N ASP A 216 26.50 4.10 -4.37
CA ASP A 216 26.23 3.22 -5.51
C ASP A 216 25.43 3.93 -6.60
N THR A 217 24.49 4.81 -6.21
CA THR A 217 23.75 5.65 -7.16
C THR A 217 24.65 6.63 -7.89
N LEU A 218 25.63 7.24 -7.20
CA LEU A 218 26.61 8.10 -7.86
C LEU A 218 27.45 7.29 -8.85
N VAL A 219 27.86 6.08 -8.50
CA VAL A 219 28.64 5.18 -9.38
C VAL A 219 27.83 4.76 -10.60
N GLU A 220 26.57 4.36 -10.41
CA GLU A 220 25.65 4.00 -11.49
C GLU A 220 25.46 5.16 -12.49
N TRP A 221 25.49 6.41 -12.02
CA TRP A 221 25.27 7.60 -12.84
C TRP A 221 26.58 8.30 -13.23
N GLN A 222 27.73 7.64 -13.13
CA GLN A 222 29.04 8.26 -13.36
C GLN A 222 29.17 8.98 -14.71
N GLU A 223 28.58 8.43 -15.78
CA GLU A 223 28.62 9.02 -17.12
C GLU A 223 27.83 10.34 -17.18
N ASP A 224 26.60 10.33 -16.66
CA ASP A 224 25.78 11.53 -16.55
C ASP A 224 26.44 12.60 -15.65
N ILE A 225 27.13 12.17 -14.59
CA ILE A 225 27.82 13.05 -13.67
C ILE A 225 29.09 13.66 -14.29
N ALA A 226 29.76 12.95 -15.19
CA ALA A 226 30.91 13.50 -15.92
C ALA A 226 30.52 14.68 -16.82
N GLU A 227 29.33 14.65 -17.42
CA GLU A 227 28.78 15.76 -18.22
C GLU A 227 28.26 16.94 -17.38
N CYS A 228 28.10 16.76 -16.05
CA CYS A 228 27.60 17.83 -15.19
C CYS A 228 28.62 18.97 -15.06
N ARG A 229 28.19 20.18 -15.42
CA ARG A 229 28.95 21.42 -15.18
C ARG A 229 28.99 21.77 -13.69
N TYR A 230 27.90 21.54 -12.98
CA TYR A 230 27.76 21.81 -11.55
C TYR A 230 27.12 20.65 -10.81
N LEU A 231 27.53 20.45 -9.55
CA LEU A 231 26.97 19.45 -8.65
C LEU A 231 26.43 20.17 -7.41
N TYR A 232 25.13 20.16 -7.19
CA TYR A 232 24.51 20.81 -6.04
C TYR A 232 24.31 19.83 -4.91
N HIS A 233 24.61 20.23 -3.68
CA HIS A 233 24.37 19.39 -2.50
C HIS A 233 23.70 20.13 -1.34
N SER A 234 22.82 19.42 -0.62
CA SER A 234 22.30 19.85 0.68
C SER A 234 22.62 18.81 1.74
N GLY A 235 22.97 19.26 2.93
CA GLY A 235 23.24 18.37 4.08
C GLY A 235 24.28 19.00 4.99
N VAL A 236 24.26 18.62 6.28
CA VAL A 236 25.33 19.01 7.20
C VAL A 236 26.61 18.26 6.83
N THR A 237 27.77 18.92 6.89
CA THR A 237 29.09 18.37 6.47
C THR A 237 29.33 16.95 6.98
N ARG A 238 28.87 16.63 8.19
CA ARG A 238 29.04 15.32 8.79
C ARG A 238 28.27 14.20 8.09
N VAL A 239 27.03 14.46 7.66
CA VAL A 239 26.22 13.49 6.90
C VAL A 239 26.85 13.28 5.52
N TRP A 240 27.39 14.34 4.94
CA TRP A 240 28.16 14.28 3.70
C TRP A 240 29.41 13.41 3.82
N ASN A 241 30.15 13.52 4.93
CA ASN A 241 31.37 12.72 5.16
C ASN A 241 31.12 11.21 5.17
N GLU A 242 29.96 10.76 5.63
CA GLU A 242 29.65 9.34 5.74
C GLU A 242 29.50 8.68 4.36
N VAL A 243 29.11 9.43 3.33
CA VAL A 243 29.02 8.93 1.94
C VAL A 243 30.38 8.42 1.45
N TRP A 244 31.45 9.19 1.66
CA TRP A 244 32.82 8.80 1.27
C TRP A 244 33.52 7.91 2.30
N ALA A 245 32.93 7.71 3.48
CA ALA A 245 33.42 6.74 4.47
C ALA A 245 32.89 5.32 4.21
N CYS A 246 31.88 5.17 3.36
CA CYS A 246 31.34 3.88 2.92
C CYS A 246 32.33 3.16 1.98
N GLN A 247 32.35 1.82 1.99
CA GLN A 247 33.34 1.02 1.24
C GLN A 247 32.79 0.55 -0.11
N ARG A 248 33.59 0.73 -1.17
CA ARG A 248 33.59 0.08 -2.52
C ARG A 248 32.23 -0.14 -3.24
N PRO A 249 32.07 0.36 -4.49
CA PRO A 249 32.93 1.32 -5.17
C PRO A 249 32.86 2.70 -4.52
N ALA A 250 33.99 3.40 -4.48
CA ALA A 250 33.99 4.79 -4.04
C ALA A 250 33.16 5.64 -5.02
N PRO A 251 32.52 6.74 -4.56
CA PRO A 251 31.83 7.64 -5.47
C PRO A 251 32.77 8.09 -6.60
N PRO A 252 32.28 8.19 -7.86
CA PRO A 252 33.09 8.57 -9.02
C PRO A 252 33.49 10.06 -8.99
N VAL A 253 32.98 10.81 -8.01
CA VAL A 253 33.27 12.22 -7.79
C VAL A 253 33.94 12.38 -6.44
N ALA A 254 35.07 13.10 -6.44
CA ALA A 254 35.80 13.43 -5.23
C ALA A 254 34.95 14.32 -4.30
N ARG A 255 35.14 14.18 -2.99
CA ARG A 255 34.38 14.96 -1.99
C ARG A 255 34.63 16.47 -2.13
N ASP A 256 35.83 16.81 -2.54
CA ASP A 256 36.37 18.15 -2.75
C ASP A 256 36.35 18.57 -4.23
N ASP A 257 35.62 17.85 -5.10
CA ASP A 257 35.44 18.24 -6.51
C ASP A 257 34.94 19.69 -6.60
N GLU A 258 35.68 20.50 -7.38
CA GLU A 258 35.44 21.94 -7.52
C GLU A 258 34.08 22.28 -8.12
N ARG A 259 33.35 21.32 -8.67
CA ARG A 259 31.97 21.51 -9.17
C ARG A 259 30.93 21.49 -8.06
N TRP A 260 31.25 21.02 -6.85
CA TRP A 260 30.29 21.00 -5.75
C TRP A 260 29.89 22.42 -5.33
N ARG A 261 28.58 22.63 -5.19
CA ARG A 261 27.95 23.88 -4.77
C ARG A 261 26.88 23.58 -3.72
N LYS A 262 26.85 24.36 -2.65
CA LYS A 262 25.83 24.20 -1.60
C LYS A 262 24.49 24.71 -2.10
N VAL A 263 23.42 23.95 -1.87
CA VAL A 263 22.04 24.40 -2.10
C VAL A 263 21.71 25.49 -1.06
N PRO A 264 21.32 26.71 -1.48
CA PRO A 264 21.06 27.84 -0.59
C PRO A 264 19.66 27.78 0.06
N ILE A 265 19.09 26.58 0.20
CA ILE A 265 17.72 26.36 0.70
C ILE A 265 17.79 25.35 1.83
N SER A 266 17.10 25.64 2.93
CA SER A 266 16.98 24.70 4.04
C SER A 266 16.08 23.53 3.64
N ILE A 267 16.64 22.31 3.69
CA ILE A 267 15.92 21.09 3.31
C ILE A 267 15.54 20.33 4.57
N ARG A 268 14.22 20.24 4.85
CA ARG A 268 13.70 19.45 5.98
C ARG A 268 13.69 17.95 5.70
N ARG A 269 13.21 17.54 4.52
CA ARG A 269 13.11 16.12 4.15
C ARG A 269 13.29 15.93 2.63
N PRO A 270 14.33 15.22 2.18
CA PRO A 270 14.52 14.88 0.78
C PRO A 270 13.36 14.03 0.26
N ARG A 271 12.68 14.52 -0.78
CA ARG A 271 11.61 13.85 -1.54
C ARG A 271 11.70 14.30 -2.98
N PHE A 272 11.09 13.55 -3.89
CA PHE A 272 11.06 13.91 -5.31
C PHE A 272 10.52 15.33 -5.55
N LYS A 273 9.38 15.71 -4.96
CA LYS A 273 8.84 17.08 -5.07
C LYS A 273 9.77 18.18 -4.54
N VAL A 274 10.56 17.89 -3.50
CA VAL A 274 11.53 18.85 -2.96
C VAL A 274 12.70 19.00 -3.92
N LEU A 275 13.13 17.90 -4.52
CA LEU A 275 14.17 17.86 -5.53
C LEU A 275 13.76 18.69 -6.77
N GLU A 276 12.52 18.52 -7.26
CA GLU A 276 11.94 19.35 -8.33
C GLU A 276 11.89 20.84 -7.95
N HIS A 277 11.49 21.16 -6.72
CA HIS A 277 11.44 22.54 -6.22
C HIS A 277 12.83 23.19 -6.18
N VAL A 278 13.86 22.46 -5.74
CA VAL A 278 15.25 22.94 -5.74
C VAL A 278 15.74 23.15 -7.17
N ALA A 279 15.50 22.21 -8.08
CA ALA A 279 15.86 22.35 -9.49
C ALA A 279 15.21 23.59 -10.14
N HIS A 280 13.92 23.79 -9.87
CA HIS A 280 13.18 24.96 -10.32
C HIS A 280 13.80 26.26 -9.79
N ARG A 281 14.12 26.34 -8.48
CA ARG A 281 14.73 27.53 -7.87
C ARG A 281 16.13 27.82 -8.41
N LEU A 282 16.96 26.80 -8.59
CA LEU A 282 18.30 26.93 -9.19
C LEU A 282 18.23 27.43 -10.64
N SER A 283 17.17 27.08 -11.36
CA SER A 283 16.98 27.47 -12.77
C SER A 283 16.35 28.87 -12.96
N HIS A 284 15.74 29.46 -11.93
CA HIS A 284 14.85 30.63 -12.11
C HIS A 284 15.07 31.81 -11.15
N GLY A 285 15.96 31.70 -10.15
CA GLY A 285 16.25 32.79 -9.18
C GLY A 285 15.02 33.33 -8.43
N CYS A 286 15.18 34.38 -7.62
CA CYS A 286 14.06 35.04 -6.94
C CYS A 286 14.28 36.56 -6.83
N VAL A 287 13.27 37.36 -7.16
CA VAL A 287 13.26 38.81 -6.91
C VAL A 287 12.30 39.10 -5.76
N ARG A 288 12.80 39.80 -4.73
CA ARG A 288 12.04 40.27 -3.58
C ARG A 288 11.99 41.79 -3.59
N THR A 289 10.82 42.35 -3.89
CA THR A 289 10.60 43.81 -3.76
C THR A 289 9.96 44.12 -2.42
N ILE A 290 10.53 45.08 -1.68
CA ILE A 290 10.09 45.41 -0.31
C ILE A 290 9.14 46.61 -0.25
N LEU A 291 9.01 47.49 -1.26
CA LEU A 291 8.01 48.57 -1.24
C LEU A 291 7.53 49.00 -2.65
N GLN A 292 6.21 49.22 -2.77
CA GLN A 292 5.48 49.90 -3.88
C GLN A 292 5.42 49.27 -5.29
N ALA A 293 5.57 47.95 -5.45
CA ALA A 293 5.49 47.31 -6.78
C ALA A 293 4.06 46.94 -7.27
N LYS A 294 2.98 47.30 -6.58
CA LYS A 294 1.61 46.89 -6.99
C LYS A 294 1.08 47.67 -8.20
N ALA A 295 1.49 48.94 -8.35
CA ALA A 295 1.05 49.80 -9.46
C ALA A 295 1.85 49.57 -10.75
N ALA A 296 3.16 49.31 -10.64
CA ALA A 296 4.04 49.08 -11.80
C ALA A 296 3.79 47.71 -12.49
N PHE A 297 3.55 46.65 -11.72
CA PHE A 297 3.36 45.30 -12.28
C PHE A 297 1.95 45.02 -12.80
N ALA A 298 0.96 45.85 -12.45
CA ALA A 298 -0.36 45.82 -13.07
C ALA A 298 -0.31 46.15 -14.59
N ALA A 299 0.75 46.80 -15.05
CA ALA A 299 0.97 47.16 -16.45
C ALA A 299 1.66 46.04 -17.30
N CYS A 300 2.06 44.92 -16.69
CA CYS A 300 2.70 43.78 -17.37
C CYS A 300 1.89 42.47 -17.23
N PRO A 301 0.78 42.29 -17.98
CA PRO A 301 -0.09 41.11 -17.87
C PRO A 301 0.61 39.77 -18.19
N GLN A 302 1.72 39.81 -18.94
CA GLN A 302 2.50 38.65 -19.37
C GLN A 302 3.22 37.93 -18.20
N LEU A 303 3.45 38.61 -17.08
CA LEU A 303 4.25 38.12 -15.94
C LEU A 303 3.40 37.65 -14.74
N LEU A 304 2.11 37.93 -14.75
CA LEU A 304 1.15 37.41 -13.77
C LEU A 304 0.77 35.98 -14.14
N SER A 305 1.69 35.02 -13.95
CA SER A 305 1.27 33.63 -13.85
C SER A 305 0.45 33.50 -12.56
N LYS A 306 -0.87 33.36 -12.72
CA LYS A 306 -1.85 33.21 -11.63
C LYS A 306 -1.74 31.85 -10.90
N LYS A 307 -0.54 31.31 -10.70
CA LYS A 307 -0.34 29.96 -10.16
C LYS A 307 0.52 29.80 -8.91
N ILE A 308 1.00 30.88 -8.28
CA ILE A 308 1.89 30.71 -7.09
C ILE A 308 1.38 31.35 -5.78
N LEU A 309 0.29 32.13 -5.78
CA LEU A 309 -0.24 32.72 -4.53
C LEU A 309 -1.71 32.36 -4.27
N ARG A 310 -1.94 31.09 -3.93
CA ARG A 310 -2.93 30.58 -2.95
C ARG A 310 -2.99 29.06 -3.05
N GLY A 311 -2.51 28.39 -2.01
CA GLY A 311 -2.67 26.96 -1.86
C GLY A 311 -1.63 26.38 -0.93
N LEU A 312 -1.61 26.84 0.33
CA LEU A 312 -1.06 26.15 1.52
C LEU A 312 -1.18 27.05 2.77
N SER A 313 -2.39 27.57 3.05
CA SER A 313 -2.73 28.10 4.40
C SER A 313 -4.22 28.45 4.49
N SER A 314 -5.09 27.44 4.35
CA SER A 314 -6.45 27.44 4.92
C SER A 314 -7.08 26.07 4.69
N PHE A 315 -6.72 25.11 5.53
CA PHE A 315 -7.62 24.02 5.90
C PHE A 315 -7.50 23.91 7.41
N HIS A 316 -8.25 24.76 8.11
CA HIS A 316 -8.63 24.47 9.48
C HIS A 316 -9.74 23.40 9.42
N PRO A 317 -9.66 22.35 10.26
CA PRO A 317 -10.58 21.23 10.25
C PRO A 317 -11.82 21.53 11.10
N GLU A 318 -12.65 22.48 10.69
CA GLU A 318 -13.94 22.74 11.37
C GLU A 318 -14.99 23.09 10.32
N ASN A 319 -15.58 22.04 9.74
CA ASN A 319 -16.95 21.95 9.21
C ASN A 319 -17.16 20.58 8.53
N LEU A 320 -16.91 19.49 9.28
CA LEU A 320 -17.55 18.20 9.04
C LEU A 320 -18.66 18.05 10.07
N THR A 321 -19.67 18.91 9.95
CA THR A 321 -20.98 18.59 10.47
C THR A 321 -21.54 17.46 9.63
N THR A 322 -21.66 16.32 10.29
CA THR A 322 -22.52 15.18 9.98
C THR A 322 -23.75 15.60 9.17
N SER A 323 -23.82 15.17 7.92
CA SER A 323 -25.09 14.91 7.25
C SER A 323 -24.96 13.65 6.41
N PRO A 324 -25.93 12.73 6.49
CA PRO A 324 -25.80 11.39 5.94
C PRO A 324 -25.78 11.45 4.41
N LEU A 325 -24.82 10.76 3.81
CA LEU A 325 -24.84 10.40 2.39
C LEU A 325 -26.07 9.53 2.13
N THR A 326 -27.17 10.20 1.82
CA THR A 326 -28.29 9.65 1.07
C THR A 326 -28.17 10.24 -0.33
N ASP A 327 -27.18 9.76 -1.08
CA ASP A 327 -27.18 9.88 -2.52
C ASP A 327 -27.91 8.63 -3.07
N PRO A 328 -29.15 8.75 -3.57
CA PRO A 328 -29.93 7.62 -4.04
C PRO A 328 -29.55 7.18 -5.47
N SER A 329 -28.50 7.74 -6.07
CA SER A 329 -28.17 7.50 -7.49
C SER A 329 -27.44 6.19 -7.82
N PHE A 330 -27.10 5.32 -6.85
CA PHE A 330 -26.36 4.08 -7.14
C PHE A 330 -26.88 2.81 -6.48
N ALA A 331 -28.15 2.80 -6.06
CA ALA A 331 -28.91 1.57 -5.84
C ALA A 331 -29.52 1.08 -7.16
N ALA A 332 -28.67 0.71 -8.12
CA ALA A 332 -29.09 -0.01 -9.31
C ALA A 332 -28.08 -1.13 -9.64
N PRO A 333 -28.55 -2.37 -9.88
CA PRO A 333 -27.70 -3.46 -10.33
C PRO A 333 -27.05 -3.10 -11.66
N TRP A 334 -25.91 -3.72 -11.96
CA TRP A 334 -25.21 -3.65 -13.24
C TRP A 334 -26.21 -3.65 -14.43
N ASN A 335 -26.52 -2.45 -14.95
CA ASN A 335 -26.91 -2.14 -16.32
C ASN A 335 -27.45 -0.70 -16.43
N HIS A 336 -26.71 0.19 -17.09
CA HIS A 336 -27.02 0.52 -18.49
C HIS A 336 -26.04 1.53 -19.10
N LYS A 337 -25.58 1.17 -20.31
CA LYS A 337 -25.43 2.04 -21.49
C LYS A 337 -24.77 3.40 -21.27
N GLU A 338 -23.44 3.39 -21.24
CA GLU A 338 -22.62 4.24 -22.11
C GLU A 338 -21.31 3.49 -22.36
N GLY A 339 -20.91 3.38 -23.63
CA GLY A 339 -19.91 2.42 -24.07
C GLY A 339 -18.55 2.62 -23.42
N ASN A 340 -18.11 1.64 -22.62
CA ASN A 340 -16.74 1.15 -22.48
C ASN A 340 -16.64 0.19 -21.29
N ALA A 341 -16.79 -1.13 -21.55
CA ALA A 341 -16.13 -2.23 -20.82
C ALA A 341 -16.69 -3.58 -21.28
N THR A 342 -16.46 -3.92 -22.55
CA THR A 342 -16.43 -5.32 -23.00
C THR A 342 -15.03 -5.85 -22.68
N PRO A 343 -14.83 -7.14 -22.33
CA PRO A 343 -13.53 -7.76 -22.52
C PRO A 343 -13.20 -7.65 -24.01
N LEU A 344 -12.17 -6.86 -24.31
CA LEU A 344 -11.68 -6.47 -25.64
C LEU A 344 -11.96 -7.51 -26.74
N GLY A 345 -12.60 -7.08 -27.83
CA GLY A 345 -12.52 -7.73 -29.13
C GLY A 345 -11.11 -7.56 -29.70
N TRP A 346 -10.46 -8.66 -30.09
CA TRP A 346 -9.04 -8.65 -30.51
C TRP A 346 -8.92 -8.77 -32.03
N GLY A 347 -8.67 -7.62 -32.68
CA GLY A 347 -8.17 -7.55 -34.05
C GLY A 347 -6.65 -7.77 -34.12
N SER A 348 -6.21 -8.42 -35.19
CA SER A 348 -4.85 -8.84 -35.52
C SER A 348 -3.82 -7.71 -35.65
N LYS A 349 -2.58 -7.95 -35.22
CA LYS A 349 -1.32 -7.71 -35.97
C LYS A 349 -0.10 -8.32 -35.25
N GLY A 350 0.89 -8.71 -36.04
CA GLY A 350 1.89 -9.74 -35.74
C GLY A 350 3.09 -9.34 -34.90
N GLY A 351 3.87 -10.35 -34.51
CA GLY A 351 5.13 -10.20 -33.77
C GLY A 351 5.62 -11.54 -33.21
N THR A 352 6.86 -11.90 -33.55
CA THR A 352 7.49 -13.22 -33.47
C THR A 352 7.89 -13.73 -32.07
N ARG A 353 7.86 -15.07 -31.89
CA ARG A 353 8.34 -15.83 -30.71
C ARG A 353 9.88 -15.97 -30.69
N PRO A 354 10.47 -16.18 -29.49
CA PRO A 354 11.60 -17.09 -29.33
C PRO A 354 11.26 -18.33 -28.48
N ALA A 355 12.12 -19.33 -28.62
CA ALA A 355 11.88 -20.75 -28.35
C ALA A 355 11.99 -21.17 -26.87
N ASN A 356 11.36 -22.31 -26.62
CA ASN A 356 11.31 -23.10 -25.39
C ASN A 356 12.68 -23.71 -25.03
N PRO A 357 12.99 -23.92 -23.74
CA PRO A 357 13.62 -25.20 -23.38
C PRO A 357 12.91 -25.93 -22.22
N ARG A 358 12.99 -27.25 -22.33
CA ARG A 358 12.33 -28.31 -21.54
C ARG A 358 12.74 -28.29 -20.06
N ILE A 359 11.80 -28.66 -19.19
CA ILE A 359 11.99 -28.91 -17.74
C ILE A 359 11.83 -30.43 -17.45
N PRO A 360 12.73 -31.08 -16.68
CA PRO A 360 12.61 -32.47 -16.21
C PRO A 360 11.81 -32.59 -14.88
N PRO A 361 11.41 -33.82 -14.45
CA PRO A 361 10.36 -34.02 -13.46
C PRO A 361 10.78 -33.90 -11.98
N ARG A 362 9.74 -33.54 -11.21
CA ARG A 362 9.57 -33.27 -9.76
C ARG A 362 10.21 -34.24 -8.75
N ALA A 363 10.34 -33.73 -7.52
CA ALA A 363 9.97 -34.47 -6.31
C ALA A 363 9.32 -33.55 -5.22
N ALA A 364 8.22 -34.08 -4.65
CA ALA A 364 7.57 -33.86 -3.34
C ALA A 364 7.19 -32.45 -2.83
N SER A 365 5.92 -32.25 -2.44
CA SER A 365 5.38 -32.62 -1.12
C SER A 365 3.86 -32.34 -1.02
N ARG A 366 3.22 -33.09 -0.12
CA ARG A 366 1.77 -33.20 0.09
C ARG A 366 1.18 -31.97 0.79
N GLY A 367 0.05 -31.48 0.29
CA GLY A 367 -0.92 -30.67 1.02
C GLY A 367 -2.33 -31.09 0.58
N ARG A 368 -3.18 -31.51 1.52
CA ARG A 368 -4.58 -31.84 1.24
C ARG A 368 -5.39 -30.54 1.32
N SER A 369 -5.92 -30.06 0.20
CA SER A 369 -7.03 -29.10 0.20
C SER A 369 -8.30 -29.83 -0.24
N HIS A 370 -9.37 -29.68 0.54
CA HIS A 370 -10.69 -30.19 0.23
C HIS A 370 -11.43 -29.10 -0.55
N GLY A 371 -11.43 -29.18 -1.89
CA GLY A 371 -12.36 -28.42 -2.71
C GLY A 371 -13.74 -29.01 -2.54
N ARG A 372 -14.70 -28.22 -2.05
CA ARG A 372 -16.11 -28.62 -1.98
C ARG A 372 -16.97 -27.46 -2.43
N THR A 373 -17.54 -27.60 -3.62
CA THR A 373 -18.35 -26.63 -4.36
C THR A 373 -19.84 -26.66 -4.02
N SER A 374 -20.20 -27.21 -2.85
CA SER A 374 -21.59 -27.23 -2.37
C SER A 374 -21.87 -26.05 -1.45
N THR A 375 -23.09 -25.50 -1.48
CA THR A 375 -23.60 -24.65 -0.40
C THR A 375 -23.27 -25.32 0.94
N SER A 376 -22.44 -24.64 1.72
CA SER A 376 -22.01 -25.14 3.02
C SER A 376 -23.05 -24.79 4.06
N TYR A 377 -23.33 -25.71 4.98
CA TYR A 377 -24.33 -25.53 6.01
C TYR A 377 -23.66 -25.35 7.37
N MET A 378 -24.07 -24.30 8.07
CA MET A 378 -23.62 -23.99 9.42
C MET A 378 -24.21 -24.97 10.43
N ALA A 379 -25.52 -25.20 10.35
CA ALA A 379 -26.22 -26.15 11.20
C ALA A 379 -27.48 -26.67 10.49
N GLY A 380 -27.65 -28.00 10.41
CA GLY A 380 -28.82 -28.60 9.77
C GLY A 380 -29.07 -28.07 8.35
N LEU A 381 -30.10 -27.23 8.20
CA LEU A 381 -30.52 -26.59 6.93
C LEU A 381 -30.18 -25.09 6.84
N ILE A 382 -29.44 -24.53 7.80
CA ILE A 382 -29.02 -23.13 7.81
C ILE A 382 -27.72 -22.98 7.00
N PRO A 383 -27.73 -22.32 5.83
CA PRO A 383 -26.53 -22.17 5.01
C PRO A 383 -25.57 -21.11 5.58
N TYR A 384 -24.28 -21.27 5.31
CA TYR A 384 -23.33 -20.16 5.39
C TYR A 384 -23.63 -19.14 4.29
N PRO A 385 -23.23 -17.86 4.46
CA PRO A 385 -23.19 -16.90 3.36
C PRO A 385 -22.44 -17.49 2.17
N TYR A 386 -23.00 -17.30 0.97
CA TYR A 386 -22.42 -17.86 -0.24
C TYR A 386 -21.21 -17.05 -0.69
N ARG A 387 -20.08 -17.73 -0.92
CA ARG A 387 -18.90 -17.20 -1.60
C ARG A 387 -18.56 -18.13 -2.76
N GLN A 388 -18.46 -17.56 -3.96
CA GLN A 388 -18.14 -18.31 -5.16
C GLN A 388 -16.68 -18.79 -5.18
N ASP A 389 -16.43 -19.91 -5.86
CA ASP A 389 -15.09 -20.33 -6.29
C ASP A 389 -14.41 -19.24 -7.13
N ALA A 390 -13.18 -18.87 -6.77
CA ALA A 390 -12.51 -17.74 -7.40
C ALA A 390 -12.18 -17.99 -8.89
N ASP A 391 -11.86 -19.22 -9.31
CA ASP A 391 -11.60 -19.54 -10.72
C ASP A 391 -12.88 -19.39 -11.56
N PHE A 392 -14.02 -19.86 -11.04
CA PHE A 392 -15.33 -19.70 -11.69
C PHE A 392 -15.76 -18.24 -11.77
N ARG A 393 -15.66 -17.51 -10.65
CA ARG A 393 -16.02 -16.08 -10.63
C ARG A 393 -15.11 -15.27 -11.53
N TYR A 394 -13.83 -15.60 -11.61
CA TYR A 394 -12.88 -14.93 -12.48
C TYR A 394 -13.26 -15.02 -13.97
N LEU A 395 -13.69 -16.22 -14.42
CA LEU A 395 -14.06 -16.43 -15.82
C LEU A 395 -15.45 -15.89 -16.18
N THR A 396 -16.37 -15.84 -15.21
CA THR A 396 -17.80 -15.61 -15.50
C THR A 396 -18.38 -14.35 -14.89
N GLY A 397 -17.81 -13.85 -13.79
CA GLY A 397 -18.42 -12.80 -12.96
C GLY A 397 -19.64 -13.27 -12.15
N ILE A 398 -20.07 -14.53 -12.27
CA ILE A 398 -21.30 -15.05 -11.66
C ILE A 398 -21.07 -15.41 -10.19
N ASN A 399 -21.89 -14.85 -9.29
CA ASN A 399 -21.83 -15.10 -7.85
C ASN A 399 -22.98 -15.99 -7.35
N GLN A 400 -23.19 -17.14 -7.99
CA GLN A 400 -24.13 -18.18 -7.61
C GLN A 400 -23.74 -19.53 -8.22
N ASP A 401 -24.42 -20.61 -7.84
CA ASP A 401 -24.18 -21.92 -8.42
C ASP A 401 -24.35 -21.92 -9.95
N GLY A 402 -23.48 -22.67 -10.63
CA GLY A 402 -23.47 -22.83 -12.07
C GLY A 402 -22.27 -23.63 -12.56
N VAL A 403 -22.30 -24.03 -13.84
CA VAL A 403 -21.17 -24.66 -14.54
C VAL A 403 -20.83 -23.89 -15.80
N ALA A 404 -19.57 -23.53 -15.96
CA ALA A 404 -19.08 -22.82 -17.14
C ALA A 404 -18.27 -23.76 -18.01
N VAL A 405 -18.57 -23.70 -19.31
CA VAL A 405 -18.00 -24.56 -20.33
C VAL A 405 -17.43 -23.73 -21.46
N ILE A 406 -16.12 -23.84 -21.69
CA ILE A 406 -15.47 -23.17 -22.82
C ILE A 406 -14.90 -24.25 -23.74
N GLU A 407 -15.46 -24.37 -24.93
CA GLU A 407 -15.01 -25.26 -25.99
C GLU A 407 -14.12 -24.48 -26.95
N SER A 408 -13.00 -25.06 -27.38
CA SER A 408 -12.15 -24.46 -28.39
C SER A 408 -11.69 -25.54 -29.38
N SER A 409 -11.58 -25.16 -30.65
CA SER A 409 -11.05 -26.03 -31.70
C SER A 409 -10.00 -25.28 -32.52
N GLU A 410 -9.03 -26.00 -33.10
CA GLU A 410 -7.98 -25.38 -33.93
C GLU A 410 -8.54 -24.74 -35.20
N SER A 411 -9.69 -25.23 -35.69
CA SER A 411 -10.38 -24.72 -36.88
C SER A 411 -11.27 -23.50 -36.62
N ALA A 412 -11.62 -23.20 -35.37
CA ALA A 412 -12.49 -22.07 -35.03
C ALA A 412 -11.68 -20.83 -34.65
N GLN A 413 -12.10 -19.66 -35.14
CA GLN A 413 -11.48 -18.37 -34.78
C GLN A 413 -11.78 -17.95 -33.32
N SER A 414 -12.91 -18.39 -32.76
CA SER A 414 -13.36 -18.16 -31.39
C SER A 414 -13.71 -19.48 -30.69
N GLY A 415 -13.63 -19.48 -29.35
CA GLY A 415 -14.19 -20.57 -28.54
C GLY A 415 -15.70 -20.41 -28.38
N TRP A 416 -16.38 -21.49 -28.00
CA TRP A 416 -17.80 -21.51 -27.67
C TRP A 416 -17.98 -21.53 -26.15
N TYR A 417 -18.74 -20.59 -25.60
CA TYR A 417 -18.98 -20.44 -24.17
C TYR A 417 -20.41 -20.84 -23.81
N ARG A 418 -20.53 -21.98 -23.12
CA ARG A 418 -21.80 -22.52 -22.62
C ARG A 418 -21.90 -22.38 -21.10
N LEU A 419 -23.04 -21.92 -20.61
CA LEU A 419 -23.37 -21.86 -19.18
C LEU A 419 -24.44 -22.89 -18.81
N PHE A 420 -24.25 -23.54 -17.66
CA PHE A 420 -25.30 -24.31 -17.01
C PHE A 420 -25.68 -23.66 -15.71
N VAL A 421 -26.95 -23.32 -15.53
CA VAL A 421 -27.47 -22.65 -14.34
C VAL A 421 -28.49 -23.53 -13.63
N PRO A 422 -28.75 -23.36 -12.32
CA PRO A 422 -29.67 -24.21 -11.56
C PRO A 422 -31.09 -24.31 -12.15
N GLY A 423 -31.47 -23.39 -13.03
CA GLY A 423 -32.81 -23.26 -13.60
C GLY A 423 -33.76 -22.55 -12.63
N GLY A 424 -34.81 -21.93 -13.17
CA GLY A 424 -35.83 -21.28 -12.35
C GLY A 424 -36.71 -22.30 -11.63
N ASN A 425 -36.85 -22.17 -10.32
CA ASN A 425 -37.77 -22.99 -9.52
C ASN A 425 -38.43 -22.11 -8.47
N ALA A 426 -39.65 -21.66 -8.76
CA ALA A 426 -40.40 -20.74 -7.90
C ALA A 426 -40.51 -21.24 -6.44
N GLN A 427 -40.66 -22.55 -6.23
CA GLN A 427 -40.71 -23.12 -4.89
C GLN A 427 -39.35 -23.00 -4.18
N ALA A 428 -38.23 -23.25 -4.86
CA ALA A 428 -36.90 -23.12 -4.28
C ALA A 428 -36.47 -21.65 -4.08
N GLU A 429 -36.88 -20.77 -4.99
CA GLU A 429 -36.62 -19.33 -4.92
C GLU A 429 -37.36 -18.66 -3.76
N GLN A 430 -38.54 -19.18 -3.38
CA GLN A 430 -39.22 -18.77 -2.14
C GLN A 430 -38.33 -18.93 -0.90
N TRP A 431 -37.43 -19.92 -0.88
CA TRP A 431 -36.53 -20.18 0.24
C TRP A 431 -35.15 -19.55 0.09
N THR A 432 -34.62 -19.50 -1.14
CA THR A 432 -33.19 -19.20 -1.40
C THR A 432 -32.95 -17.93 -2.21
N GLY A 433 -34.02 -17.21 -2.54
CA GLY A 433 -34.00 -16.06 -3.43
C GLY A 433 -33.93 -16.44 -4.90
N SER A 434 -34.21 -15.47 -5.77
CA SER A 434 -34.14 -15.65 -7.23
C SER A 434 -32.74 -16.05 -7.67
N LYS A 435 -32.67 -16.94 -8.65
CA LYS A 435 -31.42 -17.38 -9.29
C LYS A 435 -31.39 -16.93 -10.74
N LEU A 436 -30.19 -16.80 -11.28
CA LEU A 436 -29.95 -16.58 -12.70
C LEU A 436 -30.68 -17.66 -13.51
N ASN A 437 -31.59 -17.22 -14.36
CA ASN A 437 -32.27 -18.09 -15.31
C ASN A 437 -31.47 -18.17 -16.62
N VAL A 438 -31.92 -19.04 -17.54
CA VAL A 438 -31.23 -19.28 -18.82
C VAL A 438 -31.17 -18.01 -19.67
N GLU A 439 -32.25 -17.23 -19.74
CA GLU A 439 -32.32 -16.00 -20.53
C GLU A 439 -31.31 -14.95 -20.02
N ALA A 440 -31.28 -14.71 -18.71
CA ALA A 440 -30.34 -13.77 -18.11
C ALA A 440 -28.88 -14.24 -18.24
N ALA A 441 -28.63 -15.56 -18.25
CA ALA A 441 -27.29 -16.09 -18.50
C ALA A 441 -26.78 -15.77 -19.92
N LEU A 442 -27.67 -15.75 -20.92
CA LEU A 442 -27.34 -15.33 -22.29
C LEU A 442 -27.17 -13.80 -22.36
N ASP A 443 -28.17 -13.06 -21.90
CA ASP A 443 -28.26 -11.61 -22.11
C ASP A 443 -27.23 -10.81 -21.31
N GLN A 444 -26.89 -11.24 -20.09
CA GLN A 444 -26.07 -10.46 -19.15
C GLN A 444 -24.63 -10.95 -19.04
N PHE A 445 -24.39 -12.24 -19.27
CA PHE A 445 -23.07 -12.87 -19.06
C PHE A 445 -22.39 -13.30 -20.36
N GLY A 446 -23.03 -13.06 -21.51
CA GLY A 446 -22.41 -13.24 -22.83
C GLY A 446 -22.11 -14.70 -23.17
N ALA A 447 -22.88 -15.65 -22.61
CA ALA A 447 -22.82 -17.04 -23.04
C ALA A 447 -23.40 -17.19 -24.44
N ASP A 448 -22.74 -17.99 -25.28
CA ASP A 448 -23.24 -18.38 -26.59
C ASP A 448 -24.46 -19.32 -26.44
N GLU A 449 -24.44 -20.15 -25.39
CA GLU A 449 -25.53 -21.06 -25.02
C GLU A 449 -25.70 -21.14 -23.50
N ALA A 450 -26.94 -21.28 -23.03
CA ALA A 450 -27.21 -21.54 -21.63
C ALA A 450 -28.29 -22.61 -21.46
N HIS A 451 -28.13 -23.48 -20.46
CA HIS A 451 -29.05 -24.57 -20.18
C HIS A 451 -29.27 -24.79 -18.68
N PRO A 452 -30.34 -25.47 -18.26
CA PRO A 452 -30.46 -25.96 -16.90
C PRO A 452 -29.37 -26.98 -16.57
N MET A 453 -28.80 -26.93 -15.36
CA MET A 453 -27.80 -27.90 -14.88
C MET A 453 -28.29 -29.35 -14.92
N ALA A 454 -29.60 -29.58 -14.77
CA ALA A 454 -30.20 -30.91 -14.89
C ALA A 454 -30.00 -31.55 -16.28
N GLU A 455 -29.73 -30.75 -17.31
CA GLU A 455 -29.49 -31.20 -18.68
C GLU A 455 -28.00 -31.32 -19.02
N MET A 456 -27.11 -31.05 -18.07
CA MET A 456 -25.67 -30.98 -18.31
C MET A 456 -25.09 -32.27 -18.90
N ASP A 457 -25.45 -33.45 -18.37
CA ASP A 457 -24.93 -34.72 -18.91
C ASP A 457 -25.31 -34.89 -20.38
N ARG A 458 -26.54 -34.53 -20.78
CA ARG A 458 -27.03 -34.62 -22.17
C ARG A 458 -26.24 -33.70 -23.11
N HIS A 459 -26.05 -32.44 -22.73
CA HIS A 459 -25.39 -31.45 -23.59
C HIS A 459 -23.87 -31.66 -23.65
N LEU A 460 -23.27 -32.29 -22.64
CA LEU A 460 -21.82 -32.53 -22.60
C LEU A 460 -21.37 -33.86 -23.21
N GLN A 461 -22.27 -34.78 -23.57
CA GLN A 461 -21.87 -36.09 -24.11
C GLN A 461 -21.01 -35.98 -25.37
N ALA A 462 -21.46 -35.22 -26.37
CA ALA A 462 -20.74 -35.08 -27.64
C ALA A 462 -19.43 -34.27 -27.49
N PRO A 463 -19.42 -33.10 -26.79
CA PRO A 463 -18.18 -32.37 -26.53
C PRO A 463 -17.13 -33.20 -25.78
N LEU A 464 -17.52 -33.92 -24.71
CA LEU A 464 -16.58 -34.73 -23.92
C LEU A 464 -16.03 -35.94 -24.67
N SER A 465 -16.84 -36.53 -25.55
CA SER A 465 -16.44 -37.70 -26.35
C SER A 465 -15.49 -37.33 -27.48
N SER A 466 -15.69 -36.17 -28.11
CA SER A 466 -14.87 -35.69 -29.22
C SER A 466 -13.63 -34.92 -28.78
N ALA A 467 -13.59 -34.40 -27.54
CA ALA A 467 -12.47 -33.64 -27.03
C ALA A 467 -11.17 -34.47 -26.94
N SER A 468 -10.12 -33.96 -27.59
CA SER A 468 -8.77 -34.53 -27.53
C SER A 468 -8.11 -34.35 -26.16
N GLN A 469 -8.43 -33.26 -25.47
CA GLN A 469 -8.06 -32.98 -24.08
C GLN A 469 -9.20 -32.25 -23.37
N ILE A 470 -9.31 -32.45 -22.06
CA ILE A 470 -10.28 -31.77 -21.21
C ILE A 470 -9.54 -31.14 -20.03
N LEU A 471 -9.77 -29.84 -19.81
CA LEU A 471 -9.31 -29.14 -18.63
C LEU A 471 -10.46 -29.01 -17.63
N CYS A 472 -10.24 -29.46 -16.40
CA CYS A 472 -11.29 -29.47 -15.39
C CYS A 472 -10.73 -28.97 -14.06
N SER A 473 -11.47 -28.08 -13.40
CA SER A 473 -11.29 -27.84 -11.96
C SER A 473 -12.32 -28.68 -11.20
N GLN A 474 -11.96 -29.15 -10.01
CA GLN A 474 -12.87 -29.89 -9.13
C GLN A 474 -13.46 -31.18 -9.76
N GLU A 475 -12.63 -31.90 -10.52
CA GLU A 475 -12.93 -33.16 -11.22
C GLU A 475 -13.81 -34.15 -10.41
N ARG A 476 -13.52 -34.33 -9.11
CA ARG A 476 -14.24 -35.29 -8.27
C ARG A 476 -15.73 -34.98 -8.12
N ASP A 477 -16.09 -33.70 -8.02
CA ASP A 477 -17.47 -33.29 -7.85
C ASP A 477 -18.22 -33.40 -9.18
N LEU A 478 -17.60 -32.96 -10.28
CA LEU A 478 -18.19 -33.05 -11.62
C LEU A 478 -18.44 -34.50 -12.07
N LEU A 479 -17.55 -35.43 -11.69
CA LEU A 479 -17.71 -36.87 -11.95
C LEU A 479 -18.96 -37.50 -11.32
N ARG A 480 -19.61 -36.82 -10.35
CA ARG A 480 -20.88 -37.28 -9.77
C ARG A 480 -22.09 -36.89 -10.63
N GLU A 481 -21.96 -35.82 -11.41
CA GLU A 481 -23.06 -35.22 -12.17
C GLU A 481 -22.99 -35.57 -13.66
N VAL A 482 -21.77 -35.60 -14.23
CA VAL A 482 -21.54 -35.87 -15.65
C VAL A 482 -20.92 -37.26 -15.78
N LYS A 483 -21.74 -38.25 -16.11
CA LYS A 483 -21.32 -39.65 -16.18
C LYS A 483 -20.31 -39.87 -17.31
N THR A 484 -20.51 -39.18 -18.42
CA THR A 484 -19.63 -39.26 -19.61
C THR A 484 -18.20 -38.75 -19.34
N LEU A 485 -17.99 -37.94 -18.30
CA LEU A 485 -16.67 -37.50 -17.89
C LEU A 485 -15.81 -38.67 -17.35
N ARG A 486 -16.43 -39.70 -16.76
CA ARG A 486 -15.73 -40.88 -16.21
C ARG A 486 -14.83 -41.53 -17.26
N SER A 487 -15.39 -41.79 -18.44
CA SER A 487 -14.65 -42.41 -19.55
C SER A 487 -13.48 -41.55 -20.02
N ALA A 488 -13.58 -40.22 -19.92
CA ALA A 488 -12.47 -39.33 -20.24
C ALA A 488 -11.36 -39.34 -19.19
N VAL A 489 -11.72 -39.44 -17.91
CA VAL A 489 -10.77 -39.59 -16.79
C VAL A 489 -10.03 -40.92 -16.90
N ASP A 490 -10.75 -42.03 -17.09
CA ASP A 490 -10.16 -43.36 -17.22
C ASP A 490 -9.22 -43.46 -18.43
N ALA A 491 -9.51 -42.72 -19.50
CA ALA A 491 -8.66 -42.59 -20.69
C ALA A 491 -7.49 -41.61 -20.53
N GLY A 492 -7.31 -40.98 -19.36
CA GLY A 492 -6.23 -40.03 -19.08
C GLY A 492 -6.32 -38.71 -19.87
N ARG A 493 -7.50 -38.35 -20.40
CA ARG A 493 -7.72 -37.14 -21.20
C ARG A 493 -7.99 -35.88 -20.37
N VAL A 494 -8.25 -36.04 -19.07
CA VAL A 494 -8.57 -34.93 -18.15
C VAL A 494 -7.30 -34.42 -17.47
N ARG A 495 -7.12 -33.10 -17.45
CA ARG A 495 -6.03 -32.40 -16.76
C ARG A 495 -6.59 -31.27 -15.89
N GLN A 496 -5.81 -30.89 -14.88
CA GLN A 496 -6.18 -29.81 -13.97
C GLN A 496 -6.12 -28.46 -14.69
N LEU A 497 -7.19 -27.69 -14.55
CA LEU A 497 -7.34 -26.36 -15.13
C LEU A 497 -6.68 -25.26 -14.29
N SER A 498 -6.71 -25.38 -12.96
CA SER A 498 -6.18 -24.35 -12.04
C SER A 498 -4.75 -23.88 -12.35
N PRO A 499 -3.77 -24.71 -12.77
CA PRO A 499 -2.44 -24.21 -13.15
C PRO A 499 -2.47 -23.14 -14.26
N ILE A 500 -3.42 -23.22 -15.19
CA ILE A 500 -3.57 -22.26 -16.28
C ILE A 500 -4.28 -21.00 -15.77
N LEU A 501 -5.39 -21.15 -15.04
CA LEU A 501 -6.13 -20.00 -14.52
C LEU A 501 -5.33 -19.21 -13.50
N HIS A 502 -4.58 -19.90 -12.64
CA HIS A 502 -3.70 -19.26 -11.69
C HIS A 502 -2.57 -18.47 -12.38
N ASP A 503 -2.00 -18.94 -13.50
CA ASP A 503 -0.97 -18.15 -14.23
C ASP A 503 -1.58 -16.87 -14.83
N ILE A 504 -2.87 -16.88 -15.19
CA ILE A 504 -3.60 -15.71 -15.67
C ILE A 504 -3.94 -14.77 -14.50
N ARG A 505 -4.61 -15.28 -13.45
CA ARG A 505 -5.01 -14.54 -12.23
C ARG A 505 -3.83 -13.95 -11.45
N TRP A 506 -2.66 -14.56 -11.55
CA TRP A 506 -1.47 -14.12 -10.81
C TRP A 506 -1.05 -12.70 -11.20
N ARG A 507 -1.22 -12.31 -12.48
CA ARG A 507 -0.98 -10.94 -12.96
C ARG A 507 -2.30 -10.19 -13.18
N LYS A 508 -2.56 -9.20 -12.34
CA LYS A 508 -3.79 -8.41 -12.34
C LYS A 508 -3.78 -7.43 -13.52
N SER A 509 -4.90 -7.31 -14.21
CA SER A 509 -5.16 -6.18 -15.12
C SER A 509 -5.38 -4.88 -14.34
N GLN A 510 -5.46 -3.75 -15.04
CA GLN A 510 -5.70 -2.45 -14.41
C GLN A 510 -7.04 -2.39 -13.65
N ALA A 511 -8.08 -3.03 -14.18
CA ALA A 511 -9.39 -3.08 -13.54
C ALA A 511 -9.35 -3.91 -12.25
N GLU A 512 -8.66 -5.05 -12.27
CA GLU A 512 -8.47 -5.91 -11.10
C GLU A 512 -7.62 -5.21 -10.04
N MET A 513 -6.57 -4.49 -10.45
CA MET A 513 -5.75 -3.68 -9.56
C MET A 513 -6.58 -2.61 -8.86
N ALA A 514 -7.47 -1.92 -9.57
CA ALA A 514 -8.36 -0.92 -8.98
C ALA A 514 -9.32 -1.52 -7.94
N LEU A 515 -9.83 -2.74 -8.17
CA LEU A 515 -10.66 -3.46 -7.20
C LEU A 515 -9.86 -3.87 -5.96
N ALA A 516 -8.66 -4.43 -6.15
CA ALA A 516 -7.76 -4.77 -5.06
C ALA A 516 -7.43 -3.53 -4.20
N GLU A 517 -7.01 -2.42 -4.84
CA GLU A 517 -6.74 -1.14 -4.15
C GLU A 517 -7.93 -0.64 -3.33
N ARG A 518 -9.16 -0.79 -3.85
CA ARG A 518 -10.37 -0.43 -3.10
C ARG A 518 -10.58 -1.36 -1.90
N SER A 519 -10.40 -2.66 -2.05
CA SER A 519 -10.50 -3.59 -0.91
C SER A 519 -9.51 -3.24 0.19
N VAL A 520 -8.25 -2.99 -0.20
CA VAL A 520 -7.19 -2.56 0.73
C VAL A 520 -7.53 -1.24 1.40
N SER A 521 -8.05 -0.26 0.66
CA SER A 521 -8.46 1.03 1.22
C SER A 521 -9.57 0.89 2.28
N VAL A 522 -10.52 -0.03 2.07
CA VAL A 522 -11.60 -0.31 3.02
C VAL A 522 -11.04 -0.94 4.29
N ALA A 523 -10.24 -2.01 4.15
CA ALA A 523 -9.57 -2.65 5.28
C ALA A 523 -8.63 -1.70 6.02
N ALA A 524 -7.92 -0.82 5.31
CA ALA A 524 -7.04 0.17 5.91
C ALA A 524 -7.81 1.17 6.78
N SER A 525 -8.97 1.64 6.31
CA SER A 525 -9.84 2.51 7.10
C SER A 525 -10.34 1.81 8.37
N ALA A 526 -10.78 0.55 8.24
CA ALA A 526 -11.24 -0.27 9.35
C ALA A 526 -10.14 -0.53 10.40
N MET A 527 -8.92 -0.86 9.96
CA MET A 527 -7.77 -1.08 10.84
C MET A 527 -7.41 0.18 11.64
N ARG A 528 -7.40 1.36 10.99
CA ARG A 528 -7.20 2.63 11.71
C ARG A 528 -8.27 2.88 12.75
N ARG A 529 -9.54 2.58 12.44
CA ARG A 529 -10.64 2.72 13.38
C ARG A 529 -10.44 1.85 14.62
N CYS A 530 -9.99 0.61 14.43
CA CYS A 530 -9.63 -0.29 15.53
C CYS A 530 -8.50 0.28 16.40
N MET A 531 -7.47 0.88 15.81
CA MET A 531 -6.40 1.56 16.55
C MET A 531 -6.95 2.75 17.35
N GLU A 532 -7.75 3.63 16.74
CA GLU A 532 -8.32 4.82 17.40
C GLU A 532 -9.22 4.48 18.59
N MET A 533 -9.99 3.40 18.48
CA MET A 533 -10.87 2.96 19.57
C MET A 533 -10.15 2.16 20.65
N SER A 534 -8.90 1.75 20.44
CA SER A 534 -8.15 0.94 21.40
C SER A 534 -7.90 1.71 22.70
N HIS A 535 -8.01 1.00 23.81
CA HIS A 535 -7.67 1.47 25.16
C HIS A 535 -7.38 0.26 26.05
N GLY A 536 -6.76 0.49 27.20
CA GLY A 536 -6.65 -0.51 28.26
C GLY A 536 -7.99 -1.14 28.60
N GLY A 537 -8.05 -2.46 28.56
CA GLY A 537 -9.26 -3.22 28.83
C GLY A 537 -10.19 -3.39 27.64
N VAL A 538 -9.81 -3.01 26.41
CA VAL A 538 -10.57 -3.34 25.20
C VAL A 538 -10.67 -4.87 25.03
N LEU A 539 -11.81 -5.36 24.54
CA LEU A 539 -11.99 -6.78 24.24
C LEU A 539 -11.60 -7.08 22.79
N GLU A 540 -10.95 -8.21 22.55
CA GLU A 540 -10.52 -8.63 21.20
C GLU A 540 -11.69 -8.64 20.19
N HIS A 541 -12.84 -9.20 20.56
CA HIS A 541 -14.02 -9.20 19.68
C HIS A 541 -14.60 -7.81 19.42
N GLN A 542 -14.37 -6.80 20.26
CA GLN A 542 -14.83 -5.43 19.99
C GLN A 542 -14.04 -4.81 18.85
N LEU A 543 -12.74 -5.09 18.77
CA LEU A 543 -11.91 -4.70 17.64
C LEU A 543 -12.32 -5.49 16.39
N ALA A 544 -12.55 -6.80 16.53
CA ALA A 544 -12.97 -7.63 15.39
C ALA A 544 -14.31 -7.19 14.80
N ALA A 545 -15.31 -6.94 15.66
CA ALA A 545 -16.63 -6.46 15.28
C ALA A 545 -16.58 -5.07 14.66
N THR A 546 -15.73 -4.17 15.17
CA THR A 546 -15.54 -2.85 14.58
C THR A 546 -14.93 -2.95 13.19
N PHE A 547 -13.90 -3.77 13.00
CA PHE A 547 -13.30 -3.95 11.69
C PHE A 547 -14.31 -4.49 10.68
N GLU A 548 -15.08 -5.50 11.07
CA GLU A 548 -16.12 -6.08 10.22
C GLU A 548 -17.22 -5.06 9.89
N TYR A 549 -17.67 -4.28 10.90
CA TYR A 549 -18.67 -3.23 10.73
C TYR A 549 -18.21 -2.20 9.69
N GLU A 550 -17.02 -1.61 9.87
CA GLU A 550 -16.47 -0.60 8.96
C GLU A 550 -16.35 -1.14 7.53
N CYS A 551 -15.88 -2.38 7.37
CA CYS A 551 -15.76 -3.01 6.07
C CYS A 551 -17.12 -3.24 5.40
N LYS A 552 -18.11 -3.77 6.14
CA LYS A 552 -19.46 -4.04 5.61
C LYS A 552 -20.20 -2.76 5.26
N MET A 553 -20.06 -1.71 6.08
CA MET A 553 -20.65 -0.40 5.79
C MET A 553 -20.05 0.25 4.54
N ALA A 554 -18.80 -0.09 4.20
CA ALA A 554 -18.13 0.32 2.97
C ALA A 554 -18.41 -0.62 1.76
N GLY A 555 -19.30 -1.61 1.90
CA GLY A 555 -19.74 -2.49 0.83
C GLY A 555 -18.93 -3.78 0.66
N ALA A 556 -18.03 -4.12 1.59
CA ALA A 556 -17.37 -5.42 1.58
C ALA A 556 -18.41 -6.54 1.76
N SER A 557 -18.27 -7.60 0.97
CA SER A 557 -19.21 -8.72 0.97
C SER A 557 -19.03 -9.61 2.20
N CYS A 558 -17.78 -9.78 2.64
CA CYS A 558 -17.38 -10.53 3.81
C CYS A 558 -15.95 -10.15 4.23
N MET A 559 -15.48 -10.76 5.32
CA MET A 559 -14.05 -10.75 5.65
C MET A 559 -13.32 -11.75 4.74
N SER A 560 -12.09 -11.45 4.35
CA SER A 560 -11.29 -12.33 3.48
C SER A 560 -10.99 -13.67 4.15
N TYR A 561 -10.84 -13.67 5.48
CA TYR A 561 -10.53 -14.81 6.34
C TYR A 561 -11.01 -14.51 7.77
N PRO A 562 -11.09 -15.52 8.66
CA PRO A 562 -11.35 -15.30 10.08
C PRO A 562 -10.26 -14.40 10.68
N GLN A 563 -10.66 -13.26 11.23
CA GLN A 563 -9.73 -12.27 11.77
C GLN A 563 -8.97 -12.84 12.97
N VAL A 564 -7.68 -12.51 13.08
CA VAL A 564 -6.88 -12.76 14.29
C VAL A 564 -6.84 -11.45 15.07
N VAL A 565 -7.34 -11.44 16.31
CA VAL A 565 -7.20 -10.32 17.23
C VAL A 565 -6.66 -10.86 18.54
N ALA A 566 -5.36 -10.74 18.74
CA ALA A 566 -4.66 -11.44 19.82
C ALA A 566 -3.92 -10.47 20.75
N GLY A 567 -4.38 -10.37 21.99
CA GLY A 567 -3.82 -9.51 23.03
C GLY A 567 -2.75 -10.19 23.88
N GLY A 568 -1.62 -9.51 24.11
CA GLY A 568 -0.54 -10.00 24.96
C GLY A 568 0.09 -11.30 24.41
N PRO A 569 0.36 -12.30 25.27
CA PRO A 569 0.97 -13.58 24.86
C PRO A 569 0.22 -14.35 23.78
N ASP A 570 -1.10 -14.16 23.66
CA ASP A 570 -1.92 -14.84 22.64
C ASP A 570 -1.48 -14.47 21.21
N ALA A 571 -0.83 -13.31 21.03
CA ALA A 571 -0.23 -12.90 19.77
C ALA A 571 0.86 -13.87 19.26
N CYS A 572 1.40 -14.74 20.12
CA CYS A 572 2.33 -15.81 19.73
C CYS A 572 1.66 -17.02 19.09
N THR A 573 0.32 -17.06 19.04
CA THR A 573 -0.46 -18.07 18.32
C THR A 573 -0.86 -17.53 16.94
N ILE A 574 -0.21 -18.01 15.89
CA ILE A 574 -0.27 -17.42 14.53
C ILE A 574 -1.70 -17.32 13.98
N HIS A 575 -2.49 -18.39 14.12
CA HIS A 575 -3.90 -18.44 13.70
C HIS A 575 -4.84 -18.39 14.91
N TYR A 576 -4.57 -17.50 15.87
CA TYR A 576 -5.45 -17.30 17.01
C TYR A 576 -6.84 -16.86 16.55
N SER A 577 -7.88 -17.58 16.98
CA SER A 577 -9.25 -17.36 16.48
C SER A 577 -10.29 -17.19 17.59
N ARG A 578 -9.89 -17.20 18.86
CA ARG A 578 -10.84 -17.10 19.99
C ARG A 578 -11.42 -15.70 20.09
N ASN A 579 -10.55 -14.68 19.98
CA ASN A 579 -10.88 -13.26 20.00
C ASN A 579 -11.82 -12.88 21.17
N ASP A 580 -11.66 -13.53 22.33
CA ASP A 580 -12.58 -13.42 23.47
C ASP A 580 -11.95 -12.77 24.71
N LYS A 581 -10.65 -12.43 24.66
CA LYS A 581 -9.92 -11.92 25.81
C LYS A 581 -10.02 -10.40 25.95
N ARG A 582 -9.91 -9.93 27.19
CA ARG A 582 -9.68 -8.52 27.54
C ARG A 582 -8.18 -8.22 27.46
N VAL A 583 -7.80 -7.29 26.59
CA VAL A 583 -6.42 -6.83 26.44
C VAL A 583 -6.11 -5.77 27.50
N GLN A 584 -5.11 -6.01 28.33
CA GLN A 584 -4.81 -5.18 29.50
C GLN A 584 -3.93 -3.98 29.15
N ASP A 585 -3.89 -3.00 30.06
CA ASP A 585 -2.93 -1.89 29.95
C ASP A 585 -1.49 -2.41 29.90
N GLY A 586 -0.70 -1.87 28.97
CA GLY A 586 0.68 -2.26 28.75
C GLY A 586 0.85 -3.48 27.83
N GLU A 587 -0.21 -4.17 27.44
CA GLU A 587 -0.14 -5.24 26.42
C GLU A 587 -0.20 -4.67 25.00
N LEU A 588 0.40 -5.42 24.06
CA LEU A 588 0.13 -5.23 22.64
C LEU A 588 -1.14 -5.98 22.24
N VAL A 589 -1.81 -5.52 21.20
CA VAL A 589 -2.68 -6.36 20.39
C VAL A 589 -2.04 -6.53 19.02
N LEU A 590 -2.04 -7.76 18.51
CA LEU A 590 -1.75 -8.09 17.12
C LEU A 590 -3.08 -8.36 16.43
N MET A 591 -3.41 -7.55 15.43
CA MET A 591 -4.60 -7.73 14.61
C MET A 591 -4.22 -7.99 13.17
N ASP A 592 -4.66 -9.12 12.65
CA ASP A 592 -4.58 -9.53 11.25
C ASP A 592 -6.00 -9.68 10.70
N ALA A 593 -6.33 -8.81 9.75
CA ALA A 593 -7.67 -8.72 9.21
C ALA A 593 -7.68 -8.12 7.79
N GLY A 594 -8.59 -8.65 6.98
CA GLY A 594 -8.81 -8.20 5.62
C GLY A 594 -10.26 -8.41 5.20
N CYS A 595 -10.68 -7.73 4.13
CA CYS A 595 -12.03 -7.84 3.60
C CYS A 595 -12.04 -8.23 2.12
N GLU A 596 -13.14 -8.85 1.71
CA GLU A 596 -13.42 -9.14 0.31
C GLU A 596 -14.38 -8.09 -0.25
N LEU A 597 -13.90 -7.30 -1.21
CA LEU A 597 -14.70 -6.35 -1.95
C LEU A 597 -14.81 -6.78 -3.41
N GLN A 598 -16.02 -7.10 -3.85
CA GLN A 598 -16.31 -7.53 -5.23
C GLN A 598 -15.43 -8.71 -5.70
N GLY A 599 -15.05 -9.60 -4.79
CA GLY A 599 -14.25 -10.78 -5.10
C GLY A 599 -12.75 -10.61 -4.91
N TYR A 600 -12.24 -9.42 -4.56
CA TYR A 600 -10.82 -9.20 -4.27
C TYR A 600 -10.60 -9.06 -2.77
N CYS A 601 -9.61 -9.78 -2.27
CA CYS A 601 -9.21 -9.80 -0.87
C CYS A 601 -8.14 -8.73 -0.60
N SER A 602 -8.21 -8.13 0.59
CA SER A 602 -7.06 -7.48 1.24
C SER A 602 -6.52 -8.37 2.37
N ASP A 603 -5.31 -8.08 2.82
CA ASP A 603 -4.62 -8.75 3.92
C ASP A 603 -3.71 -7.78 4.68
N ILE A 604 -4.03 -7.46 5.94
CA ILE A 604 -3.30 -6.43 6.70
C ILE A 604 -3.13 -6.88 8.15
N THR A 605 -1.88 -7.00 8.58
CA THR A 605 -1.51 -7.15 9.99
C THR A 605 -0.84 -5.90 10.56
N ARG A 606 -1.27 -5.51 11.77
CA ARG A 606 -0.60 -4.52 12.62
C ARG A 606 -0.54 -4.99 14.06
N ALA A 607 0.50 -4.54 14.78
CA ALA A 607 0.60 -4.72 16.23
C ALA A 607 0.79 -3.37 16.94
N TRP A 608 0.00 -3.10 17.98
CA TRP A 608 0.05 -1.82 18.69
C TRP A 608 -0.24 -1.96 20.19
N PRO A 609 0.28 -1.06 21.04
CA PRO A 609 -0.04 -1.05 22.47
C PRO A 609 -1.45 -0.51 22.67
N VAL A 610 -2.33 -1.27 23.32
CA VAL A 610 -3.71 -0.82 23.55
C VAL A 610 -3.79 0.40 24.47
N SER A 611 -2.77 0.61 25.31
CA SER A 611 -2.62 1.79 26.16
C SER A 611 -2.00 3.01 25.44
N GLY A 612 -1.61 2.86 24.16
CA GLY A 612 -1.12 3.95 23.32
C GLY A 612 0.37 4.28 23.42
N THR A 613 1.18 3.54 24.19
CA THR A 613 2.65 3.73 24.23
C THR A 613 3.37 2.39 24.31
N TYR A 614 4.41 2.21 23.50
CA TYR A 614 5.20 0.97 23.53
C TYR A 614 6.10 0.93 24.76
N SER A 615 6.18 -0.24 25.41
CA SER A 615 7.24 -0.52 26.37
C SER A 615 8.60 -0.57 25.66
N LYS A 616 9.70 -0.48 26.43
CA LYS A 616 11.05 -0.59 25.85
C LYS A 616 11.26 -1.91 25.13
N ALA A 617 10.83 -3.04 25.71
CA ALA A 617 10.99 -4.36 25.12
C ALA A 617 10.15 -4.50 23.85
N GLN A 618 8.87 -4.12 23.91
CA GLN A 618 7.97 -4.12 22.75
C GLN A 618 8.53 -3.27 21.61
N ARG A 619 9.03 -2.07 21.92
CA ARG A 619 9.61 -1.18 20.91
C ARG A 619 10.84 -1.78 20.24
N LEU A 620 11.68 -2.51 20.99
CA LEU A 620 12.87 -3.15 20.42
C LEU A 620 12.50 -4.27 19.45
N VAL A 621 11.52 -5.12 19.79
CA VAL A 621 11.03 -6.18 18.90
C VAL A 621 10.32 -5.56 17.68
N TYR A 622 9.49 -4.54 17.89
CA TYR A 622 8.81 -3.82 16.82
C TYR A 622 9.79 -3.20 15.81
N ASP A 623 10.81 -2.49 16.29
CA ASP A 623 11.84 -1.87 15.44
C ASP A 623 12.57 -2.93 14.58
N VAL A 624 12.78 -4.16 15.08
CA VAL A 624 13.38 -5.26 14.30
C VAL A 624 12.43 -5.71 13.18
N VAL A 625 11.17 -6.02 13.51
CA VAL A 625 10.17 -6.48 12.52
C VAL A 625 9.92 -5.40 11.47
N GLN A 626 9.84 -4.13 11.87
CA GLN A 626 9.66 -3.01 10.96
C GLN A 626 10.84 -2.84 9.99
N ASP A 627 12.08 -2.98 10.46
CA ASP A 627 13.26 -2.93 9.60
C ASP A 627 13.21 -4.06 8.56
N VAL A 628 12.93 -5.29 9.01
CA VAL A 628 12.80 -6.46 8.12
C VAL A 628 11.70 -6.24 7.09
N HIS A 629 10.50 -5.82 7.51
CA HIS A 629 9.37 -5.55 6.64
C HIS A 629 9.75 -4.58 5.52
N ARG A 630 10.24 -3.40 5.89
CA ARG A 630 10.63 -2.36 4.91
C ARG A 630 11.66 -2.89 3.92
N ARG A 631 12.66 -3.64 4.40
CA ARG A 631 13.71 -4.20 3.55
C ARG A 631 13.20 -5.29 2.61
N CYS A 632 12.25 -6.10 3.06
CA CYS A 632 11.60 -7.10 2.21
C CYS A 632 10.75 -6.42 1.12
N VAL A 633 10.00 -5.37 1.48
CA VAL A 633 9.22 -4.58 0.51
C VAL A 633 10.11 -3.93 -0.54
N GLU A 634 11.28 -3.39 -0.17
CA GLU A 634 12.23 -2.79 -1.12
C GLU A 634 12.71 -3.78 -2.20
N GLU A 635 12.74 -5.09 -1.90
CA GLU A 635 13.12 -6.16 -2.85
C GLU A 635 11.94 -6.70 -3.69
N CYS A 636 10.72 -6.18 -3.48
CA CYS A 636 9.55 -6.51 -4.30
C CYS A 636 9.60 -5.79 -5.66
N VAL A 637 10.59 -6.15 -6.48
CA VAL A 637 10.85 -5.56 -7.80
C VAL A 637 10.69 -6.58 -8.93
N VAL A 638 10.42 -6.10 -10.15
CA VAL A 638 10.35 -6.96 -11.35
C VAL A 638 11.66 -7.74 -11.51
N GLY A 639 11.55 -9.04 -11.77
CA GLY A 639 12.69 -9.95 -11.85
C GLY A 639 13.17 -10.52 -10.50
N GLY A 640 12.67 -10.00 -9.37
CA GLY A 640 12.87 -10.61 -8.04
C GLY A 640 12.07 -11.90 -7.85
N THR A 641 12.16 -12.54 -6.68
CA THR A 641 11.33 -13.71 -6.33
C THR A 641 10.93 -13.67 -4.86
N LEU A 642 9.73 -14.16 -4.53
CA LEU A 642 9.27 -14.29 -3.13
C LEU A 642 10.21 -15.21 -2.31
N ARG A 643 10.80 -16.24 -2.94
CA ARG A 643 11.80 -17.09 -2.29
C ARG A 643 13.04 -16.30 -1.86
N ALA A 644 13.56 -15.41 -2.71
CA ALA A 644 14.71 -14.57 -2.37
C ALA A 644 14.37 -13.60 -1.23
N ILE A 645 13.18 -13.00 -1.27
CA ILE A 645 12.68 -12.10 -0.22
C ILE A 645 12.55 -12.85 1.12
N HIS A 646 12.08 -14.11 1.10
CA HIS A 646 12.01 -14.94 2.31
C HIS A 646 13.40 -15.26 2.88
N GLN A 647 14.39 -15.53 2.03
CA GLN A 647 15.76 -15.73 2.52
C GLN A 647 16.34 -14.45 3.11
N LEU A 648 16.04 -13.30 2.51
CA LEU A 648 16.40 -12.00 3.09
C LEU A 648 15.74 -11.82 4.47
N SER A 649 14.45 -12.12 4.62
CA SER A 649 13.76 -11.96 5.91
C SER A 649 14.40 -12.81 7.01
N ILE A 650 14.76 -14.07 6.70
CA ILE A 650 15.47 -14.96 7.63
C ILE A 650 16.82 -14.35 8.05
N GLN A 651 17.61 -13.86 7.09
CA GLN A 651 18.90 -13.21 7.39
C GLN A 651 18.70 -12.00 8.32
N LEU A 652 17.79 -11.10 7.98
CA LEU A 652 17.58 -9.85 8.71
C LEU A 652 16.99 -10.09 10.10
N LEU A 653 16.05 -11.02 10.23
CA LEU A 653 15.51 -11.41 11.53
C LEU A 653 16.58 -12.07 12.38
N SER A 654 17.44 -12.91 11.81
CA SER A 654 18.55 -13.52 12.55
C SER A 654 19.53 -12.48 13.07
N GLU A 655 19.81 -11.42 12.32
CA GLU A 655 20.59 -10.27 12.79
C GLU A 655 19.88 -9.54 13.95
N GLY A 656 18.56 -9.30 13.81
CA GLY A 656 17.76 -8.68 14.87
C GLY A 656 17.68 -9.51 16.15
N LEU A 657 17.54 -10.83 16.02
CA LEU A 657 17.49 -11.78 17.13
C LEU A 657 18.82 -11.87 17.89
N ALA A 658 19.95 -11.84 17.15
CA ALA A 658 21.27 -11.73 17.75
C ALA A 658 21.45 -10.40 18.50
N ASP A 659 20.92 -9.30 17.93
CA ASP A 659 20.95 -8.00 18.60
C ASP A 659 20.12 -8.01 19.89
N LEU A 660 18.92 -8.57 19.86
CA LEU A 660 18.02 -8.74 21.01
C LEU A 660 18.54 -9.76 22.04
N ARG A 661 19.54 -10.57 21.70
CA ARG A 661 20.08 -11.65 22.55
C ARG A 661 19.06 -12.74 22.88
N ILE A 662 18.08 -12.97 22.00
CA ILE A 662 17.06 -14.02 22.17
C ILE A 662 17.70 -15.41 22.30
N PHE A 663 18.77 -15.66 21.56
CA PHE A 663 19.55 -16.90 21.60
C PHE A 663 20.93 -16.69 22.25
N GLY A 664 21.03 -15.78 23.22
CA GLY A 664 22.29 -15.46 23.89
C GLY A 664 23.31 -14.81 22.95
N LEU A 665 24.52 -15.38 22.87
CA LEU A 665 25.63 -14.88 22.05
C LEU A 665 25.74 -15.54 20.67
N LEU A 666 24.77 -16.37 20.28
CA LEU A 666 24.78 -17.03 18.97
C LEU A 666 24.89 -15.99 17.84
N PRO A 667 25.79 -16.20 16.86
CA PRO A 667 25.94 -15.28 15.74
C PRO A 667 24.75 -15.40 14.77
N PRO A 668 24.42 -14.33 14.01
CA PRO A 668 23.29 -14.34 13.07
C PRO A 668 23.30 -15.50 12.08
N ALA A 669 24.48 -15.89 11.59
CA ALA A 669 24.62 -17.00 10.63
C ALA A 669 24.25 -18.37 11.21
N GLU A 670 24.42 -18.57 12.52
CA GLU A 670 23.99 -19.79 13.21
C GLU A 670 22.50 -19.73 13.54
N ILE A 671 21.98 -18.55 13.93
CA ILE A 671 20.53 -18.37 14.15
C ILE A 671 19.73 -18.66 12.87
N ALA A 672 20.26 -18.26 11.70
CA ALA A 672 19.63 -18.50 10.40
C ALA A 672 19.59 -20.01 10.01
N ARG A 673 20.39 -20.86 10.66
CA ARG A 673 20.44 -22.32 10.42
C ARG A 673 19.55 -23.08 11.39
N GLU A 674 18.25 -22.75 11.41
CA GLU A 674 17.18 -23.37 12.21
C GLU A 674 16.70 -22.61 13.46
N PRO A 675 17.54 -22.10 14.39
CA PRO A 675 17.06 -21.50 15.64
C PRO A 675 15.97 -20.43 15.47
N TYR A 676 16.06 -19.61 14.42
CA TYR A 676 15.06 -18.58 14.12
C TYR A 676 13.62 -19.12 14.05
N ARG A 677 13.42 -20.38 13.63
CA ARG A 677 12.09 -20.98 13.43
C ARG A 677 11.27 -21.07 14.72
N LEU A 678 11.93 -21.07 15.88
CA LEU A 678 11.25 -21.01 17.18
C LEU A 678 10.34 -19.78 17.31
N VAL A 679 10.77 -18.66 16.70
CA VAL A 679 10.11 -17.35 16.84
C VAL A 679 9.64 -16.75 15.51
N TYR A 680 10.00 -17.36 14.38
CA TYR A 680 9.53 -16.99 13.03
C TYR A 680 9.26 -18.24 12.18
N PRO A 681 8.10 -18.90 12.39
CA PRO A 681 7.79 -20.22 11.81
C PRO A 681 7.01 -20.19 10.48
N HIS A 682 6.72 -19.03 9.91
CA HIS A 682 5.92 -18.88 8.68
C HIS A 682 6.72 -18.24 7.52
N SER A 683 6.10 -18.19 6.33
CA SER A 683 6.67 -17.52 5.16
C SER A 683 6.74 -16.01 5.38
N VAL A 684 7.53 -15.30 4.58
CA VAL A 684 7.50 -13.81 4.57
C VAL A 684 6.30 -13.25 3.80
N GLY A 685 5.55 -14.10 3.10
CA GLY A 685 4.46 -13.65 2.26
C GLY A 685 3.94 -14.73 1.33
N HIS A 686 2.91 -14.34 0.58
CA HIS A 686 2.16 -15.15 -0.39
C HIS A 686 1.54 -14.25 -1.48
N TRP A 687 1.06 -14.85 -2.57
CA TRP A 687 0.30 -14.13 -3.58
C TRP A 687 -1.07 -13.72 -3.05
N LEU A 688 -1.59 -12.58 -3.53
CA LEU A 688 -2.88 -12.04 -3.12
C LEU A 688 -3.71 -11.63 -4.34
N GLY A 689 -5.04 -11.82 -4.26
CA GLY A 689 -5.98 -11.42 -5.30
C GLY A 689 -7.40 -11.82 -4.93
N MET A 690 -8.01 -12.72 -5.69
CA MET A 690 -9.39 -13.14 -5.41
C MET A 690 -9.52 -14.09 -4.21
N ASP A 691 -8.42 -14.73 -3.84
CA ASP A 691 -8.25 -15.42 -2.57
C ASP A 691 -7.13 -14.75 -1.78
N THR A 692 -7.15 -14.86 -0.45
CA THR A 692 -6.08 -14.36 0.42
C THR A 692 -4.75 -15.02 0.09
N HIS A 693 -4.71 -16.36 0.13
CA HIS A 693 -3.61 -17.15 -0.40
C HIS A 693 -3.88 -17.50 -1.87
N ASP A 694 -3.67 -16.53 -2.75
CA ASP A 694 -4.05 -16.61 -4.16
C ASP A 694 -3.17 -17.57 -4.97
N THR A 695 -3.72 -18.13 -6.05
CA THR A 695 -2.95 -18.81 -7.10
C THR A 695 -1.93 -19.87 -6.63
N SER A 696 -2.36 -20.79 -5.75
CA SER A 696 -1.51 -21.80 -5.07
C SER A 696 -0.61 -22.70 -5.94
N THR A 697 -0.79 -22.71 -7.26
CA THR A 697 0.06 -23.46 -8.21
C THR A 697 1.29 -22.67 -8.66
N ILE A 698 1.30 -21.35 -8.43
CA ILE A 698 2.40 -20.46 -8.78
C ILE A 698 3.48 -20.55 -7.72
N ARG A 699 4.67 -20.96 -8.16
CA ARG A 699 5.80 -21.20 -7.27
C ARG A 699 6.42 -19.89 -6.80
N HIS A 700 6.95 -19.88 -5.58
CA HIS A 700 7.61 -18.71 -4.99
C HIS A 700 8.98 -18.37 -5.62
N ASP A 701 9.52 -19.23 -6.50
CA ASP A 701 10.71 -18.97 -7.32
C ASP A 701 10.39 -18.36 -8.70
N ARG A 702 9.11 -18.07 -8.98
CA ARG A 702 8.69 -17.34 -10.18
C ARG A 702 9.21 -15.91 -10.12
N LEU A 703 9.83 -15.46 -11.22
CA LEU A 703 10.26 -14.07 -11.39
C LEU A 703 9.06 -13.14 -11.35
N LEU A 704 9.07 -12.18 -10.42
CA LEU A 704 8.02 -11.19 -10.24
C LEU A 704 7.84 -10.35 -11.52
N GLN A 705 6.58 -10.03 -11.82
CA GLN A 705 6.19 -9.23 -12.99
C GLN A 705 5.33 -8.04 -12.55
N ASP A 706 5.30 -7.00 -13.38
CA ASP A 706 4.37 -5.89 -13.23
C ASP A 706 2.91 -6.40 -13.16
N GLY A 707 2.13 -5.88 -12.22
CA GLY A 707 0.74 -6.28 -11.97
C GLY A 707 0.55 -7.47 -11.02
N VAL A 708 1.60 -8.02 -10.42
CA VAL A 708 1.49 -9.01 -9.34
C VAL A 708 1.19 -8.31 -8.02
N ILE A 709 0.32 -8.90 -7.18
CA ILE A 709 0.06 -8.44 -5.80
C ILE A 709 0.45 -9.57 -4.84
N MET A 710 1.09 -9.22 -3.72
CA MET A 710 1.51 -10.15 -2.67
C MET A 710 1.48 -9.48 -1.31
N ALA A 711 1.22 -10.26 -0.26
CA ALA A 711 1.44 -9.84 1.12
C ALA A 711 2.94 -9.95 1.48
N ILE A 712 3.44 -9.01 2.27
CA ILE A 712 4.79 -9.07 2.88
C ILE A 712 4.65 -8.90 4.38
N GLU A 713 4.90 -9.96 5.14
CA GLU A 713 4.41 -10.15 6.50
C GLU A 713 5.45 -10.73 7.49
N PRO A 714 6.68 -10.19 7.62
CA PRO A 714 7.58 -10.70 8.65
C PRO A 714 6.99 -10.52 10.06
N GLY A 715 7.32 -11.47 10.94
CA GLY A 715 6.88 -11.44 12.33
C GLY A 715 7.89 -12.08 13.30
N LEU A 716 7.75 -11.74 14.57
CA LEU A 716 8.44 -12.37 15.70
C LEU A 716 7.43 -12.74 16.77
N TYR A 717 7.45 -14.00 17.19
CA TYR A 717 6.56 -14.59 18.19
C TYR A 717 7.43 -15.20 19.29
N ILE A 718 7.72 -14.41 20.33
CA ILE A 718 8.63 -14.83 21.40
C ILE A 718 7.80 -15.59 22.45
N PRO A 719 8.04 -16.90 22.67
CA PRO A 719 7.24 -17.69 23.59
C PRO A 719 7.17 -17.04 24.98
N ASP A 720 6.03 -17.22 25.64
CA ASP A 720 5.82 -16.73 27.02
C ASP A 720 6.51 -17.64 28.04
N GLU A 721 7.85 -17.63 27.99
CA GLU A 721 8.71 -18.44 28.84
C GLU A 721 9.71 -17.54 29.60
N PRO A 722 9.96 -17.77 30.90
CA PRO A 722 10.85 -16.93 31.71
C PRO A 722 12.26 -16.70 31.14
N ARG A 723 12.79 -17.64 30.35
CA ARG A 723 14.12 -17.52 29.73
C ARG A 723 14.26 -16.32 28.77
N PHE A 724 13.15 -15.78 28.26
CA PHE A 724 13.14 -14.64 27.36
C PHE A 724 13.04 -13.28 28.09
N GLY A 725 12.93 -13.29 29.43
CA GLY A 725 12.89 -12.08 30.25
C GLY A 725 11.79 -11.10 29.81
N ASP A 726 12.12 -9.83 29.67
CA ASP A 726 11.18 -8.76 29.27
C ASP A 726 10.59 -8.95 27.84
N PHE A 727 11.11 -9.89 27.06
CA PHE A 727 10.60 -10.20 25.72
C PHE A 727 9.57 -11.33 25.69
N ALA A 728 9.38 -12.05 26.80
CA ALA A 728 8.44 -13.17 26.88
C ALA A 728 7.02 -12.75 26.47
N GLY A 729 6.37 -13.55 25.62
CA GLY A 729 5.00 -13.32 25.18
C GLY A 729 4.82 -12.19 24.16
N ILE A 730 5.89 -11.56 23.66
CA ILE A 730 5.78 -10.52 22.64
C ILE A 730 5.60 -11.17 21.25
N GLY A 731 4.40 -11.03 20.70
CA GLY A 731 4.07 -11.33 19.30
C GLY A 731 3.87 -10.06 18.48
N ILE A 732 4.65 -9.88 17.40
CA ILE A 732 4.53 -8.74 16.47
C ILE A 732 4.66 -9.25 15.04
N ARG A 733 3.67 -8.91 14.19
CA ARG A 733 3.72 -9.03 12.73
C ARG A 733 3.36 -7.68 12.12
N ILE A 734 4.04 -7.32 11.04
CA ILE A 734 3.73 -6.13 10.24
C ILE A 734 3.58 -6.62 8.82
N GLU A 735 2.39 -6.40 8.26
CA GLU A 735 2.04 -6.91 6.95
C GLU A 735 1.40 -5.85 6.08
N ASP A 736 1.89 -5.77 4.85
CA ASP A 736 1.34 -4.90 3.85
C ASP A 736 1.07 -5.63 2.53
N ASP A 737 -0.01 -5.22 1.87
CA ASP A 737 -0.33 -5.60 0.50
C ASP A 737 0.54 -4.81 -0.47
N VAL A 738 1.38 -5.50 -1.23
CA VAL A 738 2.37 -4.90 -2.14
C VAL A 738 2.06 -5.26 -3.59
N ALA A 739 1.81 -4.25 -4.41
CA ALA A 739 1.73 -4.37 -5.85
C ALA A 739 3.12 -4.16 -6.48
N ILE A 740 3.54 -5.10 -7.32
CA ILE A 740 4.77 -4.99 -8.11
C ILE A 740 4.51 -4.08 -9.31
N SER A 741 5.37 -3.09 -9.51
CA SER A 741 5.34 -2.24 -10.70
C SER A 741 6.71 -2.10 -11.37
N ALA A 742 6.71 -1.70 -12.64
CA ALA A 742 7.94 -1.36 -13.36
C ALA A 742 8.75 -0.24 -12.66
N SER A 743 8.09 0.65 -11.89
CA SER A 743 8.74 1.71 -11.13
C SER A 743 9.19 1.31 -9.72
N GLY A 744 8.98 0.04 -9.35
CA GLY A 744 9.26 -0.49 -8.01
C GLY A 744 7.99 -0.90 -7.24
N PRO A 745 8.15 -1.33 -5.98
CA PRO A 745 7.04 -1.78 -5.15
C PRO A 745 6.09 -0.64 -4.77
N ARG A 746 4.79 -0.94 -4.77
CA ARG A 746 3.74 -0.03 -4.30
C ARG A 746 3.03 -0.68 -3.12
N ILE A 747 3.20 -0.10 -1.94
CA ILE A 747 2.44 -0.49 -0.74
C ILE A 747 1.01 0.04 -0.90
N LEU A 748 0.04 -0.87 -1.06
CA LEU A 748 -1.37 -0.55 -1.22
C LEU A 748 -1.99 -0.13 0.13
N SER A 749 -1.58 -0.78 1.22
CA SER A 749 -2.05 -0.59 2.60
C SER A 749 -1.33 0.53 3.37
N ARG A 750 -0.63 1.42 2.66
CA ARG A 750 0.22 2.49 3.25
C ARG A 750 -0.52 3.47 4.16
N ASP A 751 -1.84 3.53 4.03
CA ASP A 751 -2.68 4.43 4.82
C ASP A 751 -2.88 3.92 6.26
N VAL A 752 -2.54 2.65 6.55
CA VAL A 752 -2.45 2.14 7.92
C VAL A 752 -1.04 2.38 8.46
N PRO A 753 -0.86 3.19 9.52
CA PRO A 753 0.46 3.51 10.02
C PRO A 753 1.17 2.25 10.51
N SER A 754 2.44 2.11 10.12
CA SER A 754 3.38 1.15 10.70
C SER A 754 4.52 1.85 11.44
N ASP A 755 4.71 3.17 11.28
CA ASP A 755 5.66 3.94 12.11
C ASP A 755 5.14 3.94 13.56
N PRO A 756 5.92 3.44 14.54
CA PRO A 756 5.43 3.30 15.92
C PRO A 756 5.03 4.64 16.54
N LEU A 757 5.62 5.76 16.11
CA LEU A 757 5.24 7.09 16.60
C LEU A 757 3.97 7.62 15.90
N GLU A 758 3.68 7.17 14.69
CA GLU A 758 2.39 7.46 14.04
C GLU A 758 1.28 6.64 14.67
N ILE A 759 1.55 5.38 15.04
CA ILE A 759 0.65 4.53 15.83
C ILE A 759 0.36 5.16 17.20
N GLU A 760 1.39 5.52 17.98
CA GLU A 760 1.21 6.15 19.30
C GLU A 760 0.42 7.47 19.19
N ARG A 761 0.66 8.27 18.14
CA ARG A 761 -0.13 9.50 17.91
C ARG A 761 -1.58 9.21 17.55
N LEU A 762 -1.84 8.19 16.73
CA LEU A 762 -3.20 7.81 16.34
C LEU A 762 -4.01 7.42 17.57
N ILE A 763 -3.47 6.54 18.41
CA ILE A 763 -4.12 6.04 19.63
C ILE A 763 -4.22 7.16 20.68
N GLY A 764 -3.15 7.96 20.86
CA GLY A 764 -3.07 9.03 21.86
C GLY A 764 -3.85 10.31 21.52
N SER A 765 -4.43 10.42 20.32
CA SER A 765 -5.17 11.62 19.86
C SER A 765 -6.60 11.74 20.43
N ARG A 766 -6.99 10.89 21.38
CA ARG A 766 -8.31 10.96 22.01
C ARG A 766 -8.56 12.33 22.64
N ARG A 767 -9.54 13.06 22.11
CA ARG A 767 -10.32 14.02 22.90
C ARG A 767 -11.08 13.20 23.96
N PRO A 768 -11.10 13.63 25.24
CA PRO A 768 -11.99 13.03 26.24
C PRO A 768 -13.41 13.02 25.66
N LEU A 769 -14.08 11.87 25.74
CA LEU A 769 -15.50 11.73 25.41
C LEU A 769 -16.36 12.54 26.36
#